data_AF-L5MC59-F1
#
_entry.id   AF-L5MC59-F1
#
_cell.length_a   1.000
_cell.length_b   1.000
_cell.length_c   1.000
_cell.angle_alpha   90.00
_cell.angle_beta   90.00
_cell.angle_gamma   90.00
#
_symmetry.space_group_name_H-M   'P 1'
#
loop_
_entity.id
_entity.type
_entity.pdbx_description
1 polymer ?
#
loop_
_entity_poly.entity_id
_entity_poly.type
_entity_poly.pdbx_seq_one_letter_code
_entity_poly.pdbx_strand_id
1 'polypeptide(L)'
;MPEPRIPVVVPDITRAIDVNNSDESNCAGPTQREGQEQLVVGHNVSFDRAHIREQYRIQGSRMRFLDTMSMHMAISGLSSFQRSLWMAARQGKHKARQVTQRAQKSQGKGNGPAISSWDWLDISSVNNLADVHGLYVGGPPLEKEPRELFVKGSMKDVRDNFQDLMQYCSQDVWATYEVFQEQLPLFLERCPHPVTLAGMLEMGVSYLPVNQNWERYLAEAQSTYEELQREMKKSLMDLANDACQLLSGERWYRKLCPRLDDPAWTPGPSLLSLQMRVTPKLMALTWDGFPLHFSERHGWGYLVPGRRDNLAKVEELGCLEVQDETKTDSSEAAVPGQPPALTGAGGPTASQPAYHHGNGPYHDVDIPGCWFFKLPHKDGNSCNVGSPFAKDFLPKMEDGTLQAGPGGASGPRALEINKMISFWRNAHKRISSQMVVWLPRSALPRAVTRHPDYDEENRYGAILPQVVTAGTITRRAVEPTWLTASNARPDRVGSELKAMVQAPPGYVLGRKSRGTDLHSKTAATVGISREHAKVFNYGRIYGAGQPFAERLLMQFNHRLTSQEAAEKAQQMYAVTKGLRRYRLSDEGEWLVRQLHIPVERTEDGCVSLQDLRKVQREASRKSRGKKWNVVAERMWTGGTESEMFNKLESIATADEPRTPVLGCRISRALEPSVAQGEFMTSRVNWVVQSSAVDYLHLMLVAMKWLFEEFAIDGRFCISIHDEVRYLVREEDRYRAALALQITNLLTRCMFAYKLGLNDLPQSVAFFSAVDIDRCLRKEVTMDCKTPSNPTGMERRYGVPQGEALDIYQVLELTKGSLERRGRPGP
;
A
#
# COMPACT_ATOMS: atom_id res chain seq x y z
N MET A 1 -2.48 2.91 -44.48
CA MET A 1 -3.77 2.37 -43.99
C MET A 1 -4.58 3.55 -43.48
N PRO A 2 -5.90 3.64 -43.75
CA PRO A 2 -6.69 4.77 -43.28
C PRO A 2 -6.74 4.75 -41.74
N GLU A 3 -6.52 5.92 -41.13
CA GLU A 3 -6.58 6.13 -39.68
C GLU A 3 -7.95 5.68 -39.15
N PRO A 4 -8.01 4.89 -38.06
CA PRO A 4 -9.28 4.59 -37.41
C PRO A 4 -9.80 5.87 -36.74
N ARG A 5 -10.75 6.54 -37.39
CA ARG A 5 -11.58 7.58 -36.76
C ARG A 5 -12.45 6.92 -35.70
N ILE A 6 -12.02 6.99 -34.44
CA ILE A 6 -12.84 6.58 -33.29
C ILE A 6 -13.82 7.74 -33.01
N PRO A 7 -15.15 7.54 -33.13
CA PRO A 7 -16.11 8.58 -32.79
C PRO A 7 -16.07 8.84 -31.28
N VAL A 8 -15.66 10.04 -30.89
CA VAL A 8 -15.76 10.52 -29.50
C VAL A 8 -17.22 10.86 -29.23
N VAL A 9 -17.85 10.12 -28.31
CA VAL A 9 -19.25 10.34 -27.95
C VAL A 9 -19.29 11.11 -26.62
N VAL A 10 -19.87 12.31 -26.65
CA VAL A 10 -20.25 13.05 -25.44
C VAL A 10 -21.47 12.31 -24.84
N PRO A 11 -21.42 11.87 -23.57
CA PRO A 11 -22.54 11.19 -22.95
C PRO A 11 -23.77 12.10 -22.91
N ASP A 12 -24.95 11.52 -23.14
CA ASP A 12 -26.22 12.21 -22.96
C ASP A 12 -26.52 12.33 -21.45
N ILE A 13 -26.21 13.51 -20.88
CA ILE A 13 -26.26 13.79 -19.43
C ILE A 13 -27.71 13.84 -18.90
N THR A 14 -28.72 13.78 -19.78
CA THR A 14 -30.14 13.74 -19.40
C THR A 14 -30.55 12.50 -18.59
N ARG A 15 -29.65 11.51 -18.44
CA ARG A 15 -29.88 10.26 -17.68
C ARG A 15 -29.05 10.15 -16.39
N ALA A 16 -28.60 11.27 -15.83
CA ALA A 16 -27.95 11.30 -14.52
C ALA A 16 -28.86 10.70 -13.44
N ILE A 17 -28.28 9.94 -12.51
CA ILE A 17 -29.02 9.34 -11.39
C ILE A 17 -29.36 10.44 -10.38
N ASP A 18 -30.64 10.73 -10.18
CA ASP A 18 -31.08 11.47 -8.99
C ASP A 18 -31.09 10.51 -7.79
N VAL A 19 -30.18 10.74 -6.85
CA VAL A 19 -29.97 9.86 -5.68
C VAL A 19 -31.12 10.00 -4.67
N ASN A 20 -31.93 11.06 -4.77
CA ASN A 20 -32.97 11.38 -3.79
C ASN A 20 -34.40 11.03 -4.22
N ASN A 21 -34.62 10.56 -5.45
CA ASN A 21 -35.96 10.32 -5.97
C ASN A 21 -36.09 8.89 -6.54
N SER A 22 -36.70 7.99 -5.76
CA SER A 22 -36.98 6.61 -6.18
C SER A 22 -38.18 6.50 -7.11
N ASP A 23 -38.93 7.58 -7.33
CA ASP A 23 -40.14 7.62 -8.15
C ASP A 23 -40.02 8.65 -9.28
N GLU A 24 -39.44 8.24 -10.41
CA GLU A 24 -39.75 8.84 -11.71
C GLU A 24 -40.04 7.75 -12.73
N SER A 25 -41.32 7.40 -12.81
CA SER A 25 -41.93 6.65 -13.90
C SER A 25 -42.45 7.64 -14.94
N ASN A 26 -41.55 8.30 -15.70
CA ASN A 26 -41.83 8.82 -17.05
C ASN A 26 -40.66 9.68 -17.57
N CYS A 27 -39.77 9.10 -18.36
CA CYS A 27 -39.29 9.72 -19.60
C CYS A 27 -38.38 8.79 -20.42
N ALA A 28 -38.62 8.83 -21.74
CA ALA A 28 -37.86 8.26 -22.86
C ALA A 28 -37.91 6.73 -23.06
N GLY A 29 -38.64 6.33 -24.11
CA GLY A 29 -38.58 4.98 -24.68
C GLY A 29 -37.19 4.61 -25.22
N PRO A 30 -36.97 3.34 -25.62
CA PRO A 30 -35.68 2.84 -26.07
C PRO A 30 -35.30 3.51 -27.40
N THR A 31 -34.49 4.57 -27.34
CA THR A 31 -33.86 5.15 -28.53
C THR A 31 -32.91 4.12 -29.16
N GLN A 32 -32.93 4.02 -30.49
CA GLN A 32 -32.19 3.08 -31.37
C GLN A 32 -30.68 2.87 -31.12
N ARG A 33 -30.06 3.52 -30.12
CA ARG A 33 -28.62 3.47 -29.80
C ARG A 33 -28.21 2.44 -28.73
N GLU A 34 -29.14 1.78 -28.03
CA GLU A 34 -28.79 0.83 -26.94
C GLU A 34 -27.98 -0.40 -27.38
N GLY A 35 -27.89 -0.69 -28.68
CA GLY A 35 -27.14 -1.82 -29.23
C GLY A 35 -25.72 -1.52 -29.71
N GLN A 36 -25.29 -0.26 -29.79
CA GLN A 36 -23.97 0.09 -30.36
C GLN A 36 -22.87 0.13 -29.30
N GLU A 37 -21.65 -0.24 -29.69
CA GLU A 37 -20.46 -0.08 -28.85
C GLU A 37 -20.09 1.39 -28.76
N GLN A 38 -19.81 1.86 -27.54
CA GLN A 38 -19.52 3.28 -27.29
C GLN A 38 -18.26 3.41 -26.42
N LEU A 39 -17.43 4.39 -26.77
CA LEU A 39 -16.25 4.76 -25.99
C LEU A 39 -16.45 6.18 -25.45
N VAL A 40 -16.43 6.31 -24.13
CA VAL A 40 -16.44 7.59 -23.43
C VAL A 40 -15.02 7.92 -23.01
N VAL A 41 -14.52 9.09 -23.40
CA VAL A 41 -13.20 9.59 -23.01
C VAL A 41 -13.40 10.72 -22.01
N GLY A 42 -12.68 10.69 -20.90
CA GLY A 42 -12.75 11.73 -19.88
C GLY A 42 -11.44 11.83 -19.10
N HIS A 43 -11.30 12.88 -18.32
CA HIS A 43 -10.20 13.03 -17.37
C HIS A 43 -10.69 12.67 -15.98
N ASN A 44 -10.13 11.62 -15.36
CA ASN A 44 -10.70 10.99 -14.17
C ASN A 44 -12.14 10.47 -14.40
N VAL A 45 -12.37 9.89 -15.58
CA VAL A 45 -13.70 9.48 -16.08
C VAL A 45 -14.45 8.48 -15.18
N SER A 46 -13.74 7.79 -14.28
CA SER A 46 -14.35 6.84 -13.35
C SER A 46 -15.29 7.54 -12.35
N PHE A 47 -15.04 8.82 -12.06
CA PHE A 47 -15.95 9.67 -11.29
C PHE A 47 -17.27 9.88 -12.03
N ASP A 48 -17.21 10.25 -13.30
CA ASP A 48 -18.40 10.46 -14.14
C ASP A 48 -19.15 9.16 -14.38
N ARG A 49 -18.41 8.07 -14.63
CA ARG A 49 -18.96 6.71 -14.80
C ARG A 49 -19.89 6.31 -13.65
N ALA A 50 -19.51 6.65 -12.42
CA ALA A 50 -20.32 6.32 -11.25
C ALA A 50 -21.72 6.94 -11.33
N HIS A 51 -21.92 8.04 -12.05
CA HIS A 51 -23.21 8.72 -12.16
C HIS A 51 -24.04 8.28 -13.39
N ILE A 52 -23.56 7.31 -14.17
CA ILE A 52 -24.25 6.80 -15.37
C ILE A 52 -25.13 5.60 -15.01
N ARG A 53 -26.45 5.75 -15.14
CA ARG A 53 -27.45 4.75 -14.75
C ARG A 53 -27.24 3.39 -15.41
N GLU A 54 -26.93 3.35 -16.71
CA GLU A 54 -26.76 2.11 -17.47
C GLU A 54 -25.57 1.27 -16.99
N GLN A 55 -24.60 1.86 -16.30
CA GLN A 55 -23.44 1.13 -15.76
C GLN A 55 -23.81 0.20 -14.61
N TYR A 56 -24.94 0.47 -13.94
CA TYR A 56 -25.47 -0.32 -12.83
C TYR A 56 -26.26 -1.56 -13.28
N ARG A 57 -26.46 -1.77 -14.59
CA ARG A 57 -27.08 -3.01 -15.10
C ARG A 57 -26.19 -4.22 -14.81
N ILE A 58 -26.75 -5.28 -14.21
CA ILE A 58 -26.01 -6.51 -13.86
C ILE A 58 -25.34 -7.14 -15.08
N GLN A 59 -26.06 -7.23 -16.20
CA GLN A 59 -25.58 -7.79 -17.48
C GLN A 59 -24.49 -6.96 -18.15
N GLY A 60 -24.19 -5.75 -17.62
CA GLY A 60 -23.25 -4.84 -18.23
C GLY A 60 -23.83 -3.98 -19.33
N SER A 61 -23.03 -3.03 -19.78
CA SER A 61 -23.32 -2.18 -20.93
C SER A 61 -22.24 -2.36 -21.99
N ARG A 62 -22.56 -1.93 -23.22
CA ARG A 62 -21.61 -1.86 -24.35
C ARG A 62 -20.77 -0.57 -24.34
N MET A 63 -20.84 0.19 -23.24
CA MET A 63 -20.01 1.37 -23.03
C MET A 63 -18.67 0.96 -22.41
N ARG A 64 -17.60 1.62 -22.85
CA ARG A 64 -16.26 1.54 -22.25
C ARG A 64 -15.73 2.95 -21.99
N PHE A 65 -14.79 3.05 -21.06
CA PHE A 65 -14.28 4.33 -20.57
C PHE A 65 -12.78 4.38 -20.70
N LEU A 66 -12.28 5.46 -21.28
CA LEU A 66 -10.86 5.74 -21.40
C LEU A 66 -10.52 7.02 -20.64
N ASP A 67 -9.50 6.92 -19.79
CA ASP A 67 -9.11 7.97 -18.87
C ASP A 67 -7.80 8.64 -19.31
N THR A 68 -7.86 9.92 -19.64
CA THR A 68 -6.65 10.69 -20.03
C THR A 68 -5.70 10.87 -18.85
N MET A 69 -6.18 10.83 -17.60
CA MET A 69 -5.29 10.82 -16.43
C MET A 69 -4.48 9.51 -16.37
N SER A 70 -5.12 8.38 -16.63
CA SER A 70 -4.47 7.07 -16.70
C SER A 70 -3.46 6.98 -17.85
N MET A 71 -3.79 7.52 -19.03
CA MET A 71 -2.86 7.60 -20.16
C MET A 71 -1.65 8.49 -19.82
N HIS A 72 -1.89 9.66 -19.23
CA HIS A 72 -0.83 10.53 -18.75
C HIS A 72 0.11 9.82 -17.77
N MET A 73 -0.42 9.06 -16.80
CA MET A 73 0.40 8.29 -15.86
C MET A 73 1.29 7.24 -16.54
N ALA A 74 0.78 6.59 -17.59
CA ALA A 74 1.56 5.65 -18.38
C ALA A 74 2.65 6.34 -19.23
N ILE A 75 2.37 7.53 -19.78
CA ILE A 75 3.29 8.24 -20.68
C ILE A 75 4.32 9.06 -19.88
N SER A 76 3.89 9.85 -18.92
CA SER A 76 4.67 10.88 -18.22
C SER A 76 4.33 11.00 -16.74
N GLY A 77 3.87 9.93 -16.11
CA GLY A 77 3.63 9.94 -14.68
C GLY A 77 4.92 10.06 -13.85
N LEU A 78 4.78 10.66 -12.67
CA LEU A 78 5.86 10.80 -11.68
C LEU A 78 5.75 9.72 -10.59
N SER A 79 6.89 9.19 -10.14
CA SER A 79 6.94 8.41 -8.90
C SER A 79 6.57 9.28 -7.69
N SER A 80 6.18 8.67 -6.55
CA SER A 80 5.83 9.43 -5.33
C SER A 80 6.94 10.37 -4.86
N PHE A 81 8.20 9.93 -4.99
CA PHE A 81 9.36 10.74 -4.65
C PHE A 81 9.58 11.88 -5.66
N GLN A 82 9.54 11.59 -6.97
CA GLN A 82 9.64 12.62 -8.01
C GLN A 82 8.51 13.64 -7.91
N ARG A 83 7.27 13.22 -7.60
CA ARG A 83 6.13 14.11 -7.38
C ARG A 83 6.39 15.07 -6.22
N SER A 84 6.95 14.57 -5.12
CA SER A 84 7.31 15.41 -3.96
C SER A 84 8.38 16.45 -4.32
N LEU A 85 9.38 16.04 -5.12
CA LEU A 85 10.41 16.93 -5.64
C LEU A 85 9.86 17.96 -6.63
N TRP A 86 8.96 17.55 -7.53
CA TRP A 86 8.31 18.42 -8.52
C TRP A 86 7.48 19.51 -7.84
N MET A 87 6.68 19.13 -6.83
CA MET A 87 5.92 20.10 -6.02
C MET A 87 6.83 21.08 -5.28
N ALA A 88 7.96 20.59 -4.74
CA ALA A 88 8.93 21.45 -4.07
C ALA A 88 9.65 22.39 -5.05
N ALA A 89 9.92 21.93 -6.27
CA ALA A 89 10.60 22.71 -7.31
C ALA A 89 9.76 23.89 -7.78
N ARG A 90 8.42 23.73 -7.89
CA ARG A 90 7.48 24.84 -8.18
C ARG A 90 7.49 25.94 -7.11
N GLN A 91 7.80 25.60 -5.86
CA GLN A 91 7.94 26.57 -4.77
C GLN A 91 9.36 27.15 -4.64
N GLY A 92 10.28 26.81 -5.55
CA GLY A 92 11.66 27.26 -5.60
C GLY A 92 12.70 26.13 -5.47
N LYS A 93 13.73 26.16 -6.32
CA LYS A 93 14.79 25.12 -6.42
C LYS A 93 15.52 24.84 -5.08
N HIS A 94 15.58 25.82 -4.17
CA HIS A 94 16.17 25.64 -2.83
C HIS A 94 15.36 24.67 -1.93
N LYS A 95 14.02 24.69 -2.01
CA LYS A 95 13.14 23.78 -1.26
C LYS A 95 13.26 22.33 -1.77
N ALA A 96 13.39 22.13 -3.08
CA ALA A 96 13.62 20.80 -3.67
C ALA A 96 14.96 20.19 -3.21
N ARG A 97 16.01 21.01 -3.08
CA ARG A 97 17.31 20.57 -2.52
C ARG A 97 17.20 20.14 -1.05
N GLN A 98 16.38 20.81 -0.23
CA GLN A 98 16.12 20.39 1.16
C GLN A 98 15.41 19.04 1.25
N VAL A 99 14.42 18.77 0.38
CA VAL A 99 13.73 17.46 0.31
C VAL A 99 14.71 16.35 -0.06
N THR A 100 15.60 16.62 -1.02
CA THR A 100 16.65 15.67 -1.45
C THR A 100 17.62 15.34 -0.32
N GLN A 101 18.10 16.35 0.41
CA GLN A 101 19.01 16.16 1.56
C GLN A 101 18.35 15.37 2.71
N ARG A 102 17.06 15.59 2.98
CA ARG A 102 16.31 14.81 3.98
C ARG A 102 16.14 13.34 3.57
N ALA A 103 15.85 13.09 2.29
CA ALA A 103 15.73 11.73 1.76
C ALA A 103 17.07 10.98 1.73
N GLN A 104 18.18 11.67 1.46
CA GLN A 104 19.53 11.09 1.54
C GLN A 104 19.93 10.75 2.98
N LYS A 105 19.56 11.57 3.97
CA LYS A 105 19.79 11.27 5.39
C LYS A 105 19.01 10.03 5.88
N SER A 106 17.83 9.76 5.34
CA SER A 106 17.04 8.57 5.72
C SER A 106 17.48 7.28 5.02
N GLN A 107 18.29 7.33 3.97
CA GLN A 107 18.81 6.13 3.28
C GLN A 107 20.19 5.64 3.77
N GLY A 108 20.75 6.24 4.82
CA GLY A 108 22.09 5.89 5.33
C GLY A 108 23.20 6.39 4.39
N LYS A 109 24.41 6.56 4.92
CA LYS A 109 25.61 6.98 4.17
C LYS A 109 26.04 5.89 3.17
N GLY A 110 25.28 5.69 2.12
CA GLY A 110 25.72 5.06 0.88
C GLY A 110 25.76 6.13 -0.20
N ASN A 111 26.69 6.02 -1.15
CA ASN A 111 26.79 6.88 -2.35
C ASN A 111 25.51 6.83 -3.20
N GLY A 112 24.42 7.43 -2.73
CA GLY A 112 23.27 7.76 -3.57
C GLY A 112 23.68 8.89 -4.50
N PRO A 113 23.38 8.82 -5.80
CA PRO A 113 23.74 9.90 -6.71
C PRO A 113 23.11 11.21 -6.23
N ALA A 114 23.91 12.27 -6.21
CA ALA A 114 23.37 13.63 -6.16
C ALA A 114 22.51 13.79 -7.42
N ILE A 115 21.27 14.28 -7.27
CA ILE A 115 20.39 14.52 -8.42
C ILE A 115 21.11 15.50 -9.34
N SER A 116 21.60 14.96 -10.44
CA SER A 116 22.51 15.60 -11.38
C SER A 116 21.74 16.22 -12.53
N SER A 117 20.63 15.60 -12.93
CA SER A 117 19.70 16.09 -13.95
C SER A 117 18.31 16.35 -13.36
N TRP A 118 17.74 17.50 -13.73
CA TRP A 118 16.36 17.90 -13.42
C TRP A 118 15.50 17.93 -14.69
N ASP A 119 16.00 17.39 -15.79
CA ASP A 119 15.39 17.47 -17.13
C ASP A 119 14.02 16.76 -17.20
N TRP A 120 13.78 15.83 -16.27
CA TRP A 120 12.50 15.15 -16.12
C TRP A 120 11.37 16.06 -15.59
N LEU A 121 11.68 17.24 -15.03
CA LEU A 121 10.66 18.19 -14.55
C LEU A 121 9.84 18.80 -15.69
N ASP A 122 10.46 18.99 -16.86
CA ASP A 122 9.87 19.71 -17.98
C ASP A 122 9.07 18.79 -18.93
N ILE A 123 9.25 17.47 -18.81
CA ILE A 123 8.59 16.46 -19.65
C ILE A 123 7.49 15.68 -18.91
N SER A 124 7.14 16.13 -17.71
CA SER A 124 6.24 15.45 -16.79
C SER A 124 5.49 16.43 -15.90
N SER A 125 4.32 16.02 -15.43
CA SER A 125 3.45 16.86 -14.61
C SER A 125 2.77 16.03 -13.52
N VAL A 126 2.03 16.73 -12.67
CA VAL A 126 1.07 16.10 -11.77
C VAL A 126 -0.24 15.79 -12.49
N ASN A 127 -1.11 15.05 -11.84
CA ASN A 127 -2.21 14.35 -12.50
C ASN A 127 -3.43 15.21 -12.85
N ASN A 128 -3.53 16.46 -12.38
CA ASN A 128 -4.75 17.25 -12.61
C ASN A 128 -4.80 17.82 -14.03
N LEU A 129 -6.01 17.96 -14.58
CA LEU A 129 -6.25 18.36 -15.96
C LEU A 129 -5.48 19.62 -16.36
N ALA A 130 -5.44 20.66 -15.51
CA ALA A 130 -4.73 21.90 -15.82
C ALA A 130 -3.22 21.71 -16.03
N ASP A 131 -2.55 20.97 -15.15
CA ASP A 131 -1.12 20.70 -15.30
C ASP A 131 -0.83 19.71 -16.46
N VAL A 132 -1.77 18.82 -16.77
CA VAL A 132 -1.68 17.89 -17.91
C VAL A 132 -1.90 18.62 -19.25
N HIS A 133 -2.92 19.45 -19.35
CA HIS A 133 -3.19 20.29 -20.53
C HIS A 133 -2.02 21.24 -20.80
N GLY A 134 -1.49 21.88 -19.76
CA GLY A 134 -0.29 22.71 -19.87
C GLY A 134 0.97 21.96 -20.35
N LEU A 135 1.08 20.65 -20.08
CA LEU A 135 2.21 19.83 -20.53
C LEU A 135 2.11 19.42 -22.01
N TYR A 136 0.92 19.01 -22.47
CA TYR A 136 0.74 18.44 -23.81
C TYR A 136 0.29 19.46 -24.86
N VAL A 137 -0.61 20.36 -24.48
CA VAL A 137 -1.25 21.34 -25.39
C VAL A 137 -0.63 22.72 -25.19
N GLY A 138 -0.37 23.10 -23.93
CA GLY A 138 0.05 24.46 -23.57
C GLY A 138 -1.12 25.44 -23.55
N GLY A 139 -0.83 26.75 -23.51
CA GLY A 139 -1.86 27.80 -23.50
C GLY A 139 -2.14 28.40 -22.11
N PRO A 140 -3.21 29.22 -21.98
CA PRO A 140 -3.56 29.85 -20.72
C PRO A 140 -3.98 28.80 -19.66
N PRO A 141 -3.67 29.02 -18.37
CA PRO A 141 -4.03 28.08 -17.32
C PRO A 141 -5.55 27.92 -17.22
N LEU A 142 -6.02 26.67 -17.14
CA LEU A 142 -7.42 26.40 -16.81
C LEU A 142 -7.75 26.94 -15.41
N GLU A 143 -8.84 27.68 -15.31
CA GLU A 143 -9.32 28.28 -14.05
C GLU A 143 -9.82 27.20 -13.10
N LYS A 144 -9.48 27.29 -11.81
CA LYS A 144 -9.85 26.28 -10.80
C LYS A 144 -11.00 26.70 -9.88
N GLU A 145 -11.28 27.99 -9.82
CA GLU A 145 -12.20 28.59 -8.83
C GLU A 145 -13.69 28.26 -9.07
N PRO A 146 -14.23 28.23 -10.32
CA PRO A 146 -15.65 27.94 -10.55
C PRO A 146 -16.09 26.56 -10.04
N ARG A 147 -15.17 25.59 -10.01
CA ARG A 147 -15.42 24.23 -9.53
C ARG A 147 -15.85 24.17 -8.06
N GLU A 148 -15.37 25.06 -7.21
CA GLU A 148 -15.71 25.01 -5.78
C GLU A 148 -17.20 25.18 -5.54
N LEU A 149 -17.91 25.88 -6.43
CA LEU A 149 -19.34 26.11 -6.34
C LEU A 149 -20.13 24.80 -6.50
N PHE A 150 -19.66 23.87 -7.34
CA PHE A 150 -20.27 22.53 -7.45
C PHE A 150 -20.04 21.65 -6.22
N VAL A 151 -18.98 21.91 -5.44
CA VAL A 151 -18.59 21.06 -4.30
C VAL A 151 -19.18 21.58 -2.99
N LYS A 152 -19.19 22.90 -2.79
CA LYS A 152 -19.59 23.55 -1.54
C LYS A 152 -20.87 24.38 -1.67
N GLY A 153 -21.25 24.76 -2.89
CA GLY A 153 -22.42 25.59 -3.16
C GLY A 153 -23.73 24.80 -3.11
N SER A 154 -24.83 25.53 -3.07
CA SER A 154 -26.19 24.99 -3.15
C SER A 154 -26.65 24.90 -4.60
N MET A 155 -27.72 24.11 -4.85
CA MET A 155 -28.38 24.08 -6.17
C MET A 155 -28.90 25.45 -6.62
N LYS A 156 -29.18 26.36 -5.68
CA LYS A 156 -29.54 27.73 -6.02
C LYS A 156 -28.34 28.49 -6.58
N ASP A 157 -27.19 28.38 -5.93
CA ASP A 157 -25.96 29.05 -6.40
C ASP A 157 -25.55 28.55 -7.79
N VAL A 158 -25.73 27.25 -8.07
CA VAL A 158 -25.50 26.66 -9.40
C VAL A 158 -26.47 27.23 -10.44
N ARG A 159 -27.74 27.43 -10.08
CA ARG A 159 -28.74 28.02 -10.97
C ARG A 159 -28.44 29.49 -11.26
N ASP A 160 -28.05 30.24 -10.24
CA ASP A 160 -27.77 31.67 -10.35
C ASP A 160 -26.51 31.94 -11.20
N ASN A 161 -25.54 31.02 -11.20
CA ASN A 161 -24.30 31.10 -11.99
C ASN A 161 -24.25 30.09 -13.16
N PHE A 162 -25.41 29.62 -13.64
CA PHE A 162 -25.48 28.49 -14.55
C PHE A 162 -24.66 28.66 -15.83
N GLN A 163 -24.75 29.83 -16.47
CA GLN A 163 -24.08 30.07 -17.75
C GLN A 163 -22.55 30.00 -17.63
N ASP A 164 -21.98 30.62 -16.59
CA ASP A 164 -20.55 30.62 -16.33
C ASP A 164 -20.06 29.22 -15.96
N LEU A 165 -20.82 28.50 -15.13
CA LEU A 165 -20.50 27.14 -14.73
C LEU A 165 -20.55 26.15 -15.91
N MET A 166 -21.56 26.24 -16.78
CA MET A 166 -21.66 25.37 -17.95
C MET A 166 -20.59 25.70 -18.99
N GLN A 167 -20.23 26.98 -19.13
CA GLN A 167 -19.08 27.37 -19.94
C GLN A 167 -17.79 26.75 -19.40
N TYR A 168 -17.54 26.84 -18.09
CA TYR A 168 -16.42 26.17 -17.43
C TYR A 168 -16.43 24.66 -17.69
N CYS A 169 -17.57 23.97 -17.53
CA CYS A 169 -17.68 22.54 -17.83
C CYS A 169 -17.37 22.22 -19.30
N SER A 170 -17.86 23.05 -20.24
CA SER A 170 -17.60 22.87 -21.67
C SER A 170 -16.11 23.04 -22.02
N GLN A 171 -15.44 23.98 -21.38
CA GLN A 171 -14.00 24.23 -21.54
C GLN A 171 -13.17 23.08 -20.98
N ASP A 172 -13.54 22.52 -19.82
CA ASP A 172 -12.88 21.34 -19.24
C ASP A 172 -13.03 20.10 -20.15
N VAL A 173 -14.21 19.90 -20.75
CA VAL A 173 -14.45 18.83 -21.74
C VAL A 173 -13.61 19.06 -23.00
N TRP A 174 -13.56 20.29 -23.50
CA TRP A 174 -12.74 20.64 -24.67
C TRP A 174 -11.24 20.43 -24.41
N ALA A 175 -10.73 20.91 -23.28
CA ALA A 175 -9.35 20.70 -22.86
C ALA A 175 -9.02 19.21 -22.72
N THR A 176 -9.97 18.40 -22.22
CA THR A 176 -9.81 16.95 -22.15
C THR A 176 -9.71 16.32 -23.54
N TYR A 177 -10.50 16.80 -24.52
CA TYR A 177 -10.42 16.35 -25.90
C TYR A 177 -9.08 16.71 -26.55
N GLU A 178 -8.59 17.94 -26.39
CA GLU A 178 -7.28 18.36 -26.90
C GLU A 178 -6.15 17.51 -26.31
N VAL A 179 -6.18 17.29 -24.99
CA VAL A 179 -5.22 16.42 -24.29
C VAL A 179 -5.29 15.00 -24.85
N PHE A 180 -6.48 14.47 -25.10
CA PHE A 180 -6.65 13.12 -25.65
C PHE A 180 -6.05 12.99 -27.05
N GLN A 181 -6.24 13.98 -27.92
CA GLN A 181 -5.66 13.98 -29.27
C GLN A 181 -4.14 13.87 -29.25
N GLU A 182 -3.48 14.59 -28.34
CA GLU A 182 -2.03 14.52 -28.17
C GLU A 182 -1.57 13.23 -27.47
N GLN A 183 -2.32 12.76 -26.48
CA GLN A 183 -1.91 11.60 -25.67
C GLN A 183 -2.11 10.26 -26.37
N LEU A 184 -3.15 10.09 -27.17
CA LEU A 184 -3.47 8.80 -27.80
C LEU A 184 -2.31 8.23 -28.65
N PRO A 185 -1.72 8.97 -29.60
CA PRO A 185 -0.60 8.44 -30.38
C PRO A 185 0.60 8.09 -29.49
N LEU A 186 0.93 8.95 -28.52
CA LEU A 186 2.02 8.70 -27.56
C LEU A 186 1.75 7.47 -26.69
N PHE A 187 0.51 7.26 -26.27
CA PHE A 187 0.10 6.10 -25.50
C PHE A 187 0.28 4.82 -26.33
N LEU A 188 -0.18 4.80 -27.58
CA LEU A 188 -0.08 3.65 -28.47
C LEU A 188 1.38 3.34 -28.85
N GLU A 189 2.22 4.36 -29.01
CA GLU A 189 3.66 4.16 -29.24
C GLU A 189 4.34 3.48 -28.02
N ARG A 190 3.99 3.93 -26.81
CA ARG A 190 4.59 3.43 -25.56
C ARG A 190 3.98 2.12 -25.09
N CYS A 191 2.70 1.89 -25.36
CA CYS A 191 1.98 0.66 -25.05
C CYS A 191 1.49 0.02 -26.35
N PRO A 192 2.40 -0.55 -27.17
CA PRO A 192 2.12 -0.95 -28.54
C PRO A 192 1.17 -2.15 -28.65
N HIS A 193 1.07 -2.96 -27.61
CA HIS A 193 0.23 -4.15 -27.64
C HIS A 193 -1.24 -3.82 -27.33
N PRO A 194 -2.22 -4.21 -28.17
CA PRO A 194 -3.63 -3.85 -28.01
C PRO A 194 -4.26 -4.39 -26.71
N VAL A 195 -3.76 -5.53 -26.21
CA VAL A 195 -4.17 -6.10 -24.91
C VAL A 195 -4.03 -5.11 -23.77
N THR A 196 -3.04 -4.20 -23.78
CA THR A 196 -2.91 -3.20 -22.72
C THR A 196 -4.11 -2.26 -22.71
N LEU A 197 -4.51 -1.74 -23.87
CA LEU A 197 -5.68 -0.88 -23.99
C LEU A 197 -6.97 -1.65 -23.65
N ALA A 198 -7.15 -2.85 -24.20
CA ALA A 198 -8.32 -3.68 -23.94
C ALA A 198 -8.46 -4.07 -22.46
N GLY A 199 -7.35 -4.41 -21.80
CA GLY A 199 -7.31 -4.71 -20.37
C GLY A 199 -7.67 -3.51 -19.51
N MET A 200 -7.19 -2.30 -19.87
CA MET A 200 -7.58 -1.06 -19.20
C MET A 200 -9.07 -0.77 -19.34
N LEU A 201 -9.63 -0.94 -20.55
CA LEU A 201 -11.06 -0.73 -20.81
C LEU A 201 -11.93 -1.69 -19.99
N GLU A 202 -11.54 -2.96 -19.87
CA GLU A 202 -12.28 -3.94 -19.08
C GLU A 202 -12.13 -3.69 -17.56
N MET A 203 -10.95 -3.27 -17.12
CA MET A 203 -10.71 -2.91 -15.73
C MET A 203 -11.51 -1.67 -15.29
N GLY A 204 -11.73 -0.72 -16.19
CA GLY A 204 -12.51 0.51 -15.95
C GLY A 204 -14.00 0.28 -15.71
N VAL A 205 -14.54 -0.90 -16.05
CA VAL A 205 -15.97 -1.23 -15.91
C VAL A 205 -16.30 -2.13 -14.71
N SER A 206 -15.47 -2.08 -13.66
CA SER A 206 -15.67 -2.79 -12.40
C SER A 206 -17.06 -2.58 -11.78
N TYR A 207 -17.57 -3.60 -11.12
CA TYR A 207 -18.95 -3.68 -10.62
C TYR A 207 -19.00 -4.51 -9.35
N LEU A 208 -19.50 -3.93 -8.26
CA LEU A 208 -19.64 -4.61 -6.96
C LEU A 208 -21.12 -4.75 -6.61
N PRO A 209 -21.71 -5.95 -6.68
CA PRO A 209 -23.09 -6.14 -6.25
C PRO A 209 -23.21 -6.02 -4.73
N VAL A 210 -24.26 -5.36 -4.26
CA VAL A 210 -24.61 -5.22 -2.85
C VAL A 210 -26.10 -5.45 -2.66
N ASN A 211 -26.51 -5.72 -1.43
CA ASN A 211 -27.91 -5.79 -1.03
C ASN A 211 -28.11 -4.96 0.25
N GLN A 212 -29.32 -4.98 0.83
CA GLN A 212 -29.64 -4.26 2.07
C GLN A 212 -28.68 -4.49 3.24
N ASN A 213 -27.92 -5.60 3.23
CA ASN A 213 -26.94 -5.90 4.26
C ASN A 213 -25.84 -4.83 4.31
N TRP A 214 -25.62 -4.07 3.24
CA TRP A 214 -24.69 -2.94 3.23
C TRP A 214 -25.04 -1.89 4.30
N GLU A 215 -26.29 -1.44 4.36
CA GLU A 215 -26.72 -0.44 5.34
C GLU A 215 -26.71 -1.01 6.75
N ARG A 216 -27.14 -2.27 6.91
CA ARG A 216 -27.06 -3.00 8.18
C ARG A 216 -25.61 -3.07 8.69
N TYR A 217 -24.67 -3.44 7.83
CA TYR A 217 -23.25 -3.49 8.16
C TYR A 217 -22.71 -2.13 8.59
N LEU A 218 -23.06 -1.05 7.88
CA LEU A 218 -22.63 0.30 8.24
C LEU A 218 -23.14 0.69 9.64
N ALA A 219 -24.43 0.45 9.91
CA ALA A 219 -25.05 0.76 11.19
C ALA A 219 -24.44 -0.06 12.33
N GLU A 220 -24.29 -1.37 12.14
CA GLU A 220 -23.73 -2.28 13.15
C GLU A 220 -22.26 -1.97 13.43
N ALA A 221 -21.43 -1.78 12.40
CA ALA A 221 -20.03 -1.43 12.57
C ALA A 221 -19.84 -0.07 13.27
N GLN A 222 -20.69 0.92 12.95
CA GLN A 222 -20.67 2.22 13.62
C GLN A 222 -21.12 2.10 15.09
N SER A 223 -22.21 1.38 15.39
CA SER A 223 -22.67 1.15 16.76
C SER A 223 -21.63 0.45 17.61
N THR A 224 -21.05 -0.65 17.12
CA THR A 224 -19.98 -1.37 17.82
C THR A 224 -18.75 -0.50 18.05
N TYR A 225 -18.37 0.33 17.07
CA TYR A 225 -17.29 1.29 17.24
C TYR A 225 -17.57 2.28 18.38
N GLU A 226 -18.78 2.85 18.43
CA GLU A 226 -19.17 3.82 19.47
C GLU A 226 -19.28 3.18 20.86
N GLU A 227 -19.79 1.96 20.95
CA GLU A 227 -19.83 1.16 22.18
C GLU A 227 -18.43 0.91 22.72
N LEU A 228 -17.53 0.39 21.88
CA LEU A 228 -16.15 0.15 22.25
C LEU A 228 -15.42 1.46 22.61
N GLN A 229 -15.68 2.56 21.89
CA GLN A 229 -15.09 3.85 22.23
C GLN A 229 -15.56 4.35 23.61
N ARG A 230 -16.86 4.17 23.94
CA ARG A 230 -17.40 4.48 25.28
C ARG A 230 -16.79 3.59 26.36
N GLU A 231 -16.67 2.29 26.10
CA GLU A 231 -16.04 1.33 27.01
C GLU A 231 -14.58 1.70 27.30
N MET A 232 -13.78 1.95 26.27
CA MET A 232 -12.40 2.38 26.41
C MET A 232 -12.29 3.69 27.19
N LYS A 233 -13.18 4.66 26.91
CA LYS A 233 -13.21 5.92 27.64
C LYS A 233 -13.46 5.68 29.13
N LYS A 234 -14.40 4.80 29.47
CA LYS A 234 -14.68 4.40 30.87
C LYS A 234 -13.46 3.75 31.52
N SER A 235 -12.81 2.77 30.86
CA SER A 235 -11.59 2.13 31.40
C SER A 235 -10.46 3.13 31.66
N LEU A 236 -10.31 4.15 30.81
CA LEU A 236 -9.34 5.23 31.03
C LEU A 236 -9.72 6.14 32.19
N MET A 237 -11.01 6.43 32.38
CA MET A 237 -11.49 7.20 33.53
C MET A 237 -11.23 6.46 34.84
N ASP A 238 -11.49 5.15 34.88
CA ASP A 238 -11.24 4.31 36.05
C ASP A 238 -9.75 4.34 36.43
N LEU A 239 -8.84 4.15 35.46
CA LEU A 239 -7.40 4.27 35.69
C LEU A 239 -6.97 5.65 36.20
N ALA A 240 -7.59 6.73 35.71
CA ALA A 240 -7.31 8.07 36.18
C ALA A 240 -7.82 8.32 37.60
N ASN A 241 -8.98 7.76 37.96
CA ASN A 241 -9.54 7.82 39.31
C ASN A 241 -8.64 7.09 40.29
N ASP A 242 -8.24 5.87 39.96
CA ASP A 242 -7.35 5.05 40.80
C ASP A 242 -5.99 5.74 41.01
N ALA A 243 -5.42 6.31 39.94
CA ALA A 243 -4.17 7.08 40.05
C ALA A 243 -4.33 8.33 40.92
N CYS A 244 -5.47 9.03 40.86
CA CYS A 244 -5.71 10.22 41.67
C CYS A 244 -5.82 9.90 43.16
N GLN A 245 -6.34 8.72 43.53
CA GLN A 245 -6.41 8.29 44.93
C GLN A 245 -5.03 8.04 45.54
N LEU A 246 -4.03 7.72 44.72
CA LEU A 246 -2.67 7.36 45.15
C LEU A 246 -1.69 8.55 45.19
N LEU A 247 -1.99 9.66 44.51
CA LEU A 247 -1.10 10.81 44.34
C LEU A 247 -1.62 12.04 45.09
N SER A 248 -0.84 12.56 46.04
CA SER A 248 -1.11 13.83 46.73
C SER A 248 -0.84 15.03 45.82
N GLY A 249 -1.90 15.56 45.18
CA GLY A 249 -1.86 16.78 44.35
C GLY A 249 -2.80 16.76 43.14
N GLU A 250 -3.94 17.47 43.21
CA GLU A 250 -5.08 17.33 42.29
C GLU A 250 -4.99 18.09 40.95
N ARG A 251 -3.93 18.88 40.71
CA ARG A 251 -3.91 19.83 39.57
C ARG A 251 -3.92 19.15 38.19
N TRP A 252 -3.31 17.97 38.05
CA TRP A 252 -3.28 17.25 36.78
C TRP A 252 -4.64 16.62 36.46
N TYR A 253 -5.32 16.09 37.48
CA TYR A 253 -6.62 15.43 37.36
C TYR A 253 -7.73 16.42 36.99
N ARG A 254 -7.74 17.63 37.57
CA ARG A 254 -8.70 18.69 37.21
C ARG A 254 -8.65 19.08 35.73
N LYS A 255 -7.48 18.98 35.08
CA LYS A 255 -7.35 19.25 33.62
C LYS A 255 -8.02 18.19 32.75
N LEU A 256 -8.38 17.05 33.33
CA LEU A 256 -9.03 15.93 32.65
C LEU A 256 -10.55 15.99 32.77
N CYS A 257 -11.10 16.86 33.62
CA CYS A 257 -12.53 17.01 33.82
C CYS A 257 -13.08 18.19 33.01
N PRO A 258 -14.26 18.06 32.37
CA PRO A 258 -14.95 19.20 31.76
C PRO A 258 -15.37 20.22 32.82
N ARG A 259 -15.51 21.49 32.44
CA ARG A 259 -16.01 22.53 33.34
C ARG A 259 -17.52 22.37 33.54
N LEU A 260 -18.03 22.73 34.72
CA LEU A 260 -19.45 22.56 35.09
C LEU A 260 -20.43 23.29 34.17
N ASP A 261 -19.98 24.33 33.47
CA ASP A 261 -20.74 25.13 32.51
C ASP A 261 -20.72 24.57 31.08
N ASP A 262 -20.00 23.48 30.82
CA ASP A 262 -19.94 22.83 29.51
C ASP A 262 -21.21 22.00 29.25
N PRO A 263 -21.94 22.21 28.13
CA PRO A 263 -23.10 21.39 27.75
C PRO A 263 -22.80 19.89 27.65
N ALA A 264 -21.54 19.50 27.47
CA ALA A 264 -21.08 18.11 27.46
C ALA A 264 -20.54 17.63 28.83
N TRP A 265 -20.86 18.32 29.93
CA TRP A 265 -20.37 17.97 31.26
C TRP A 265 -20.85 16.59 31.70
N THR A 266 -19.91 15.79 32.20
CA THR A 266 -20.17 14.48 32.82
C THR A 266 -19.28 14.34 34.05
N PRO A 267 -19.73 13.67 35.13
CA PRO A 267 -18.89 13.40 36.29
C PRO A 267 -17.59 12.65 35.93
N GLY A 268 -16.46 13.06 36.51
CA GLY A 268 -15.16 12.40 36.33
C GLY A 268 -14.30 12.95 35.18
N PRO A 269 -13.14 12.32 34.90
CA PRO A 269 -12.10 12.82 33.98
C PRO A 269 -12.45 12.52 32.51
N SER A 270 -13.57 13.08 32.03
CA SER A 270 -14.13 12.72 30.73
C SER A 270 -13.50 13.39 29.50
N LEU A 271 -12.51 14.28 29.69
CA LEU A 271 -11.70 14.85 28.59
C LEU A 271 -10.56 13.92 28.16
N LEU A 272 -10.39 12.76 28.82
CA LEU A 272 -9.36 11.78 28.49
C LEU A 272 -9.48 11.25 27.05
N SER A 273 -8.34 11.20 26.38
CA SER A 273 -8.22 10.56 25.06
C SER A 273 -6.86 9.89 24.88
N LEU A 274 -6.77 8.95 23.93
CA LEU A 274 -5.51 8.29 23.56
C LEU A 274 -4.45 9.26 23.00
N GLN A 275 -4.83 10.48 22.61
CA GLN A 275 -3.89 11.49 22.10
C GLN A 275 -3.16 12.23 23.23
N MET A 276 -3.65 12.14 24.47
CA MET A 276 -3.03 12.82 25.60
C MET A 276 -1.75 12.11 26.04
N ARG A 277 -0.71 12.88 26.39
CA ARG A 277 0.57 12.35 26.88
C ARG A 277 0.45 11.62 28.22
N VAL A 278 -0.61 11.89 28.99
CA VAL A 278 -0.87 11.24 30.27
C VAL A 278 -1.40 9.81 30.09
N THR A 279 -2.07 9.52 28.99
CA THR A 279 -2.78 8.25 28.78
C THR A 279 -1.86 7.03 28.77
N PRO A 280 -0.69 7.04 28.08
CA PRO A 280 0.28 5.96 28.20
C PRO A 280 0.78 5.71 29.63
N LYS A 281 0.89 6.77 30.44
CA LYS A 281 1.32 6.66 31.84
C LYS A 281 0.22 6.08 32.73
N LEU A 282 -1.03 6.50 32.54
CA LEU A 282 -2.20 5.94 33.25
C LEU A 282 -2.37 4.45 32.98
N MET A 283 -2.12 4.02 31.74
CA MET A 283 -2.15 2.61 31.35
C MET A 283 -0.88 1.84 31.76
N ALA A 284 0.09 2.52 32.40
CA ALA A 284 1.40 1.99 32.73
C ALA A 284 2.05 1.24 31.56
N LEU A 285 1.99 1.81 30.34
CA LEU A 285 2.47 1.11 29.15
C LEU A 285 3.95 0.76 29.28
N THR A 286 4.29 -0.45 28.82
CA THR A 286 5.64 -0.98 28.82
C THR A 286 6.09 -1.41 27.42
N TRP A 287 7.39 -1.29 27.17
CA TRP A 287 8.10 -1.78 26.00
C TRP A 287 9.06 -2.89 26.45
N ASP A 288 8.79 -4.14 26.11
CA ASP A 288 9.46 -5.34 26.66
C ASP A 288 9.53 -5.36 28.19
N GLY A 289 8.46 -4.88 28.86
CA GLY A 289 8.42 -4.78 30.32
C GLY A 289 9.07 -3.52 30.90
N PHE A 290 9.75 -2.70 30.10
CA PHE A 290 10.31 -1.42 30.54
C PHE A 290 9.29 -0.28 30.41
N PRO A 291 9.13 0.60 31.41
CA PRO A 291 8.09 1.63 31.40
C PRO A 291 8.33 2.68 30.31
N LEU A 292 7.26 3.05 29.60
CA LEU A 292 7.31 4.12 28.60
C LEU A 292 7.48 5.50 29.24
N HIS A 293 8.27 6.35 28.60
CA HIS A 293 8.49 7.73 29.01
C HIS A 293 8.51 8.67 27.81
N PHE A 294 7.99 9.88 27.98
CA PHE A 294 8.02 10.92 26.96
C PHE A 294 9.07 11.98 27.31
N SER A 295 10.07 12.14 26.45
CA SER A 295 11.05 13.23 26.49
C SER A 295 10.64 14.33 25.50
N GLU A 296 10.79 15.60 25.90
CA GLU A 296 10.48 16.73 25.01
C GLU A 296 11.38 16.78 23.76
N ARG A 297 12.65 16.38 23.92
CA ARG A 297 13.64 16.40 22.83
C ARG A 297 13.52 15.17 21.93
N HIS A 298 13.41 14.00 22.54
CA HIS A 298 13.50 12.72 21.83
C HIS A 298 12.16 12.03 21.57
N GLY A 299 11.06 12.57 22.09
CA GLY A 299 9.72 11.98 21.99
C GLY A 299 9.54 10.75 22.89
N TRP A 300 8.70 9.82 22.44
CA TRP A 300 8.43 8.58 23.20
C TRP A 300 9.62 7.61 23.18
N GLY A 301 9.92 7.07 24.35
CA GLY A 301 10.92 6.04 24.61
C GLY A 301 10.53 5.19 25.81
N TYR A 302 11.47 4.41 26.33
CA TYR A 302 11.31 3.57 27.51
C TYR A 302 12.55 3.63 28.40
N LEU A 303 12.37 3.33 29.69
CA LEU A 303 13.39 3.47 30.73
C LEU A 303 13.96 2.12 31.14
N VAL A 304 15.28 1.97 30.98
CA VAL A 304 16.01 0.76 31.36
C VAL A 304 16.82 1.04 32.62
N PRO A 305 16.62 0.30 33.73
CA PRO A 305 17.26 0.59 35.02
C PRO A 305 18.79 0.33 35.02
N GLY A 306 19.47 0.64 36.12
CA GLY A 306 20.88 0.30 36.31
C GLY A 306 21.90 1.35 35.84
N ARG A 307 21.46 2.60 35.63
CA ARG A 307 22.37 3.74 35.39
C ARG A 307 22.98 4.22 36.70
N ARG A 308 24.27 4.00 36.93
CA ARG A 308 24.96 4.33 38.20
C ARG A 308 25.51 5.76 38.27
N ASP A 309 25.85 6.35 37.13
CA ASP A 309 26.47 7.68 37.01
C ASP A 309 25.55 8.83 37.44
N ASN A 310 24.24 8.65 37.40
CA ASN A 310 23.27 9.69 37.75
C ASN A 310 22.47 9.41 39.03
N LEU A 311 22.78 8.31 39.74
CA LEU A 311 22.22 8.03 41.06
C LEU A 311 22.83 8.97 42.13
N ALA A 312 24.15 9.18 42.08
CA ALA A 312 24.89 9.97 43.07
C ALA A 312 24.54 11.47 43.08
N LYS A 313 24.06 12.03 41.96
CA LYS A 313 23.64 13.44 41.88
C LYS A 313 22.41 13.78 42.72
N VAL A 314 21.61 12.78 43.11
CA VAL A 314 20.40 12.98 43.93
C VAL A 314 20.75 13.08 45.41
N GLU A 315 21.81 12.41 45.87
CA GLU A 315 22.27 12.49 47.26
C GLU A 315 22.90 13.86 47.60
N GLU A 316 23.58 14.52 46.65
CA GLU A 316 24.10 15.89 46.83
C GLU A 316 23.00 16.97 46.81
N LEU A 317 21.90 16.75 46.09
CA LEU A 317 20.75 17.68 46.01
C LEU A 317 19.75 17.50 47.16
N GLY A 318 19.60 16.28 47.69
CA GLY A 318 18.76 16.01 48.87
C GLY A 318 19.33 16.57 50.18
N CYS A 319 20.64 16.81 50.26
CA CYS A 319 21.30 17.38 51.43
C CYS A 319 21.19 18.92 51.55
N LEU A 320 20.53 19.61 50.59
CA LEU A 320 20.38 21.06 50.58
C LEU A 320 19.00 21.57 51.04
N GLU A 321 18.05 20.68 51.38
CA GLU A 321 16.70 21.08 51.84
C GLU A 321 16.43 20.83 53.34
N VAL A 322 17.43 20.44 54.14
CA VAL A 322 17.25 20.28 55.59
C VAL A 322 18.42 20.88 56.37
N GLN A 323 18.49 22.22 56.41
CA GLN A 323 19.13 22.95 57.51
C GLN A 323 18.34 24.24 57.78
N ASP A 324 17.30 24.14 58.60
CA ASP A 324 17.18 25.06 59.72
C ASP A 324 16.70 24.30 60.98
N GLU A 325 17.22 24.73 62.11
CA GLU A 325 16.89 24.36 63.50
C GLU A 325 17.65 23.19 64.19
N THR A 326 18.68 23.64 64.91
CA THR A 326 19.07 23.30 66.30
C THR A 326 20.17 22.26 66.59
N LYS A 327 21.36 22.85 66.80
CA LYS A 327 22.47 22.50 67.72
C LYS A 327 22.16 21.47 68.82
N THR A 328 23.11 20.57 69.10
CA THR A 328 24.07 20.66 70.23
C THR A 328 25.00 19.43 70.30
N ASP A 329 26.30 19.69 70.58
CA ASP A 329 27.31 18.90 71.33
C ASP A 329 27.49 17.39 71.07
N SER A 330 28.68 16.77 71.07
CA SER A 330 30.06 17.16 71.40
C SER A 330 30.96 15.94 71.14
N SER A 331 32.25 16.17 70.86
CA SER A 331 33.43 15.26 71.07
C SER A 331 33.46 13.91 70.31
N GLU A 332 34.57 13.39 69.77
CA GLU A 332 35.97 13.48 70.16
C GLU A 332 36.88 12.89 69.05
N ALA A 333 38.08 13.49 68.90
CA ALA A 333 39.39 12.89 68.59
C ALA A 333 39.68 12.06 67.28
N ALA A 334 40.55 12.67 66.46
CA ALA A 334 41.94 12.23 66.17
C ALA A 334 42.32 11.41 64.88
N VAL A 335 42.77 12.16 63.86
CA VAL A 335 44.05 12.12 63.05
C VAL A 335 44.48 10.83 62.25
N PRO A 336 45.48 10.88 61.33
CA PRO A 336 45.33 11.07 59.87
C PRO A 336 46.01 9.98 58.99
N GLY A 337 45.82 10.05 57.67
CA GLY A 337 46.69 9.33 56.73
C GLY A 337 46.37 9.58 55.25
N GLN A 338 47.07 10.54 54.64
CA GLN A 338 47.28 10.66 53.18
C GLN A 338 48.67 10.05 52.85
N PRO A 339 49.10 9.81 51.59
CA PRO A 339 48.41 9.69 50.28
C PRO A 339 48.96 8.41 49.52
N PRO A 340 48.85 8.15 48.18
CA PRO A 340 49.34 9.02 47.10
C PRO A 340 48.43 9.10 45.84
N ALA A 341 48.62 10.19 45.11
CA ALA A 341 48.15 10.40 43.74
C ALA A 341 48.88 9.48 42.75
N LEU A 342 48.20 9.05 41.68
CA LEU A 342 48.78 8.86 40.34
C LEU A 342 47.67 8.91 39.26
N THR A 343 47.65 10.04 38.57
CA THR A 343 47.46 10.26 37.12
C THR A 343 46.75 9.21 36.27
N GLY A 344 45.78 9.67 35.46
CA GLY A 344 45.35 8.98 34.25
C GLY A 344 44.20 9.66 33.54
N ALA A 345 44.51 10.63 32.67
CA ALA A 345 43.55 11.21 31.73
C ALA A 345 43.00 10.11 30.79
N GLY A 346 41.71 9.84 30.91
CA GLY A 346 40.93 9.04 29.98
C GLY A 346 39.48 9.53 30.01
N GLY A 347 39.02 10.15 28.93
CA GLY A 347 37.64 10.63 28.82
C GLY A 347 36.63 9.49 29.01
N PRO A 348 35.40 9.77 29.50
CA PRO A 348 34.45 8.72 29.80
C PRO A 348 34.01 8.00 28.52
N THR A 349 34.45 6.76 28.37
CA THR A 349 33.91 5.78 27.42
C THR A 349 32.41 5.62 27.66
N ALA A 350 31.62 5.73 26.59
CA ALA A 350 30.16 5.66 26.60
C ALA A 350 29.64 4.47 27.41
N SER A 351 28.97 4.75 28.53
CA SER A 351 28.36 3.76 29.42
C SER A 351 27.01 3.32 28.87
N GLN A 352 26.99 2.29 28.02
CA GLN A 352 25.76 1.62 27.62
C GLN A 352 25.50 0.41 28.54
N PRO A 353 24.24 0.10 28.94
CA PRO A 353 23.94 -1.14 29.65
C PRO A 353 24.35 -2.36 28.82
N ALA A 354 25.20 -3.24 29.38
CA ALA A 354 25.71 -4.43 28.69
C ALA A 354 24.62 -5.48 28.39
N TYR A 355 23.48 -5.40 29.07
CA TYR A 355 22.39 -6.36 28.98
C TYR A 355 21.21 -5.88 28.12
N HIS A 356 21.24 -4.65 27.59
CA HIS A 356 20.15 -4.08 26.81
C HIS A 356 20.62 -3.33 25.57
N HIS A 357 20.04 -3.67 24.43
CA HIS A 357 20.32 -3.04 23.14
C HIS A 357 19.06 -2.35 22.60
N GLY A 358 19.21 -1.13 22.06
CA GLY A 358 18.09 -0.34 21.55
C GLY A 358 18.54 0.97 20.89
N ASN A 359 17.58 1.80 20.48
CA ASN A 359 17.86 3.13 19.93
C ASN A 359 18.21 4.10 21.08
N GLY A 360 19.49 4.23 21.39
CA GLY A 360 20.01 4.93 22.56
C GLY A 360 21.25 4.22 23.11
N PRO A 361 21.72 4.51 24.33
CA PRO A 361 21.09 5.37 25.32
C PRO A 361 21.27 6.87 25.02
N TYR A 362 20.25 7.67 25.29
CA TYR A 362 20.32 9.14 25.22
C TYR A 362 20.61 9.70 26.62
N HIS A 363 21.86 10.06 26.87
CA HIS A 363 22.35 10.47 28.19
C HIS A 363 21.75 11.80 28.71
N ASP A 364 21.20 12.63 27.83
CA ASP A 364 20.60 13.92 28.16
C ASP A 364 19.21 13.81 28.80
N VAL A 365 18.60 12.63 28.80
CA VAL A 365 17.38 12.34 29.58
C VAL A 365 17.81 11.82 30.95
N ASP A 366 17.92 12.73 31.92
CA ASP A 366 18.53 12.46 33.23
C ASP A 366 17.50 11.98 34.27
N ILE A 367 16.96 10.78 34.07
CA ILE A 367 16.09 10.14 35.06
C ILE A 367 16.97 9.31 36.00
N PRO A 368 16.92 9.54 37.32
CA PRO A 368 17.78 8.86 38.28
C PRO A 368 17.72 7.33 38.13
N GLY A 369 18.89 6.69 38.05
CA GLY A 369 18.99 5.24 37.98
C GLY A 369 18.62 4.61 36.64
N CYS A 370 18.18 5.39 35.64
CA CYS A 370 17.65 4.87 34.39
C CYS A 370 18.38 5.40 33.13
N TRP A 371 18.50 4.53 32.14
CA TRP A 371 18.86 4.84 30.76
C TRP A 371 17.60 5.07 29.92
N PHE A 372 17.60 6.09 29.06
CA PHE A 372 16.50 6.32 28.12
C PHE A 372 16.83 5.79 26.73
N PHE A 373 15.92 4.97 26.19
CA PHE A 373 15.96 4.49 24.81
C PHE A 373 14.71 4.93 24.06
N LYS A 374 14.89 5.45 22.85
CA LYS A 374 13.81 5.98 22.02
C LYS A 374 13.06 4.86 21.31
N LEU A 375 11.74 5.01 21.14
CA LEU A 375 10.95 4.07 20.35
C LEU A 375 11.36 4.10 18.86
N PRO A 376 11.39 2.94 18.17
CA PRO A 376 11.71 2.89 16.76
C PRO A 376 10.60 3.56 15.92
N HIS A 377 10.99 4.31 14.89
CA HIS A 377 10.07 4.99 13.98
C HIS A 377 10.20 4.42 12.56
N LYS A 378 9.08 4.31 11.83
CA LYS A 378 9.04 3.71 10.47
C LYS A 378 9.97 4.41 9.47
N ASP A 379 10.09 5.74 9.58
CA ASP A 379 10.92 6.58 8.71
C ASP A 379 12.38 6.67 9.18
N GLY A 380 12.74 5.95 10.25
CA GLY A 380 14.09 5.83 10.78
C GLY A 380 14.23 6.32 12.23
N ASN A 381 15.23 5.79 12.93
CA ASN A 381 15.47 6.01 14.37
C ASN A 381 15.68 7.47 14.80
N SER A 382 16.00 8.36 13.86
CA SER A 382 16.12 9.80 14.11
C SER A 382 14.77 10.51 14.27
N CYS A 383 13.68 9.97 13.72
CA CYS A 383 12.35 10.56 13.80
C CYS A 383 11.67 10.27 15.15
N ASN A 384 10.92 11.24 15.67
CA ASN A 384 10.19 11.09 16.93
C ASN A 384 8.86 10.37 16.71
N VAL A 385 8.53 9.44 17.60
CA VAL A 385 7.20 8.83 17.64
C VAL A 385 6.21 9.82 18.21
N GLY A 386 5.12 10.08 17.48
CA GLY A 386 4.06 10.99 17.92
C GLY A 386 3.15 10.36 18.99
N SER A 387 2.67 9.14 18.75
CA SER A 387 1.78 8.41 19.66
C SER A 387 2.12 6.91 19.70
N PRO A 388 2.21 6.29 20.88
CA PRO A 388 2.40 4.83 21.01
C PRO A 388 1.15 4.04 20.62
N PHE A 389 -0.01 4.70 20.43
CA PHE A 389 -1.25 4.08 19.96
C PHE A 389 -1.43 4.16 18.43
N ALA A 390 -0.41 4.66 17.72
CA ALA A 390 -0.47 4.81 16.27
C ALA A 390 -0.54 3.45 15.57
N LYS A 391 -1.05 3.46 14.33
CA LYS A 391 -1.22 2.25 13.50
C LYS A 391 0.07 1.42 13.37
N ASP A 392 1.22 2.08 13.36
CA ASP A 392 2.53 1.44 13.18
C ASP A 392 2.94 0.58 14.39
N PHE A 393 2.33 0.79 15.57
CA PHE A 393 2.58 0.02 16.79
C PHE A 393 1.57 -1.11 17.04
N LEU A 394 0.51 -1.23 16.23
CA LEU A 394 -0.46 -2.33 16.37
C LEU A 394 0.21 -3.72 16.33
N PRO A 395 1.19 -4.01 15.44
CA PRO A 395 1.89 -5.29 15.45
C PRO A 395 2.70 -5.52 16.75
N LYS A 396 3.22 -4.45 17.37
CA LYS A 396 3.95 -4.52 18.64
C LYS A 396 3.05 -4.80 19.83
N MET A 397 1.76 -4.46 19.71
CA MET A 397 0.74 -4.85 20.68
C MET A 397 0.35 -6.32 20.47
N GLU A 398 0.33 -6.80 19.23
CA GLU A 398 0.03 -8.20 18.88
C GLU A 398 1.16 -9.17 19.30
N ASP A 399 2.43 -8.78 19.17
CA ASP A 399 3.59 -9.61 19.55
C ASP A 399 3.99 -9.50 21.03
N GLY A 400 3.30 -8.63 21.79
CA GLY A 400 3.55 -8.42 23.21
C GLY A 400 4.75 -7.54 23.54
N THR A 401 5.41 -6.91 22.55
CA THR A 401 6.45 -5.92 22.79
C THR A 401 5.90 -4.68 23.52
N LEU A 402 4.72 -4.20 23.10
CA LEU A 402 4.04 -3.04 23.68
C LEU A 402 2.81 -3.52 24.46
N GLN A 403 2.84 -3.41 25.79
CA GLN A 403 1.78 -3.90 26.67
C GLN A 403 1.35 -2.83 27.67
N ALA A 404 0.20 -3.03 28.30
CA ALA A 404 -0.19 -2.26 29.49
C ALA A 404 0.41 -2.92 30.74
N GLY A 405 0.71 -2.12 31.75
CA GLY A 405 1.33 -2.60 32.99
C GLY A 405 0.40 -3.49 33.82
N PRO A 406 0.93 -4.19 34.84
CA PRO A 406 0.19 -5.19 35.62
C PRO A 406 -0.90 -4.62 36.56
N GLY A 407 -1.14 -3.30 36.55
CA GLY A 407 -2.02 -2.57 37.47
C GLY A 407 -3.53 -2.74 37.22
N GLY A 408 -4.01 -3.93 36.84
CA GLY A 408 -5.43 -4.25 36.65
C GLY A 408 -5.87 -4.48 35.20
N ALA A 409 -7.13 -4.86 35.01
CA ALA A 409 -7.68 -5.25 33.70
C ALA A 409 -7.96 -4.07 32.75
N SER A 410 -8.14 -2.86 33.28
CA SER A 410 -8.56 -1.67 32.52
C SER A 410 -7.53 -1.22 31.48
N GLY A 411 -6.24 -1.30 31.79
CA GLY A 411 -5.15 -0.95 30.86
C GLY A 411 -5.08 -1.89 29.65
N PRO A 412 -4.92 -3.22 29.87
CA PRO A 412 -4.94 -4.20 28.79
C PRO A 412 -6.21 -4.13 27.94
N ARG A 413 -7.38 -3.96 28.57
CA ARG A 413 -8.66 -3.84 27.86
C ARG A 413 -8.73 -2.59 26.98
N ALA A 414 -8.32 -1.42 27.47
CA ALA A 414 -8.28 -0.20 26.65
C ALA A 414 -7.31 -0.34 25.47
N LEU A 415 -6.20 -1.07 25.64
CA LEU A 415 -5.24 -1.36 24.59
C LEU A 415 -5.82 -2.28 23.50
N GLU A 416 -6.54 -3.33 23.92
CA GLU A 416 -7.28 -4.24 23.05
C GLU A 416 -8.35 -3.50 22.25
N ILE A 417 -9.15 -2.65 22.92
CA ILE A 417 -10.19 -1.87 22.26
C ILE A 417 -9.58 -0.92 21.22
N ASN A 418 -8.49 -0.22 21.53
CA ASN A 418 -7.81 0.64 20.56
C ASN A 418 -7.39 -0.16 19.30
N LYS A 419 -6.92 -1.40 19.47
CA LYS A 419 -6.63 -2.30 18.33
C LYS A 419 -7.89 -2.57 17.51
N MET A 420 -8.99 -2.91 18.18
CA MET A 420 -10.28 -3.23 17.55
C MET A 420 -10.86 -2.09 16.71
N ILE A 421 -10.83 -0.86 17.23
CA ILE A 421 -11.44 0.30 16.57
C ILE A 421 -10.52 1.01 15.57
N SER A 422 -9.21 0.72 15.59
CA SER A 422 -8.22 1.43 14.77
C SER A 422 -8.45 1.31 13.27
N PHE A 423 -9.00 0.18 12.79
CA PHE A 423 -9.36 0.04 11.38
C PHE A 423 -10.53 0.96 11.02
N TRP A 424 -11.66 0.84 11.72
CA TRP A 424 -12.88 1.60 11.46
C TRP A 424 -12.66 3.12 11.58
N ARG A 425 -11.92 3.57 12.61
CA ARG A 425 -11.55 4.98 12.78
C ARG A 425 -10.94 5.60 11.52
N ASN A 426 -10.09 4.84 10.83
CA ASN A 426 -9.39 5.28 9.63
C ASN A 426 -10.16 5.01 8.32
N ALA A 427 -11.17 4.14 8.36
CA ALA A 427 -11.84 3.62 7.18
C ALA A 427 -13.29 4.05 7.01
N HIS A 428 -14.00 4.35 8.10
CA HIS A 428 -15.45 4.57 8.05
C HIS A 428 -15.83 5.67 7.05
N LYS A 429 -15.18 6.84 7.06
CA LYS A 429 -15.52 7.94 6.12
C LYS A 429 -15.47 7.51 4.66
N ARG A 430 -14.46 6.74 4.26
CA ARG A 430 -14.30 6.28 2.87
C ARG A 430 -15.24 5.13 2.50
N ILE A 431 -15.68 4.35 3.49
CA ILE A 431 -16.65 3.26 3.32
C ILE A 431 -18.08 3.81 3.28
N SER A 432 -18.45 4.69 4.23
CA SER A 432 -19.78 5.30 4.32
C SER A 432 -20.09 6.27 3.19
N SER A 433 -19.07 6.83 2.52
CA SER A 433 -19.23 7.72 1.35
C SER A 433 -19.32 6.97 0.02
N GLN A 434 -19.32 5.63 0.02
CA GLN A 434 -19.51 4.88 -1.22
C GLN A 434 -20.93 5.14 -1.77
N MET A 435 -21.02 5.42 -3.07
CA MET A 435 -22.30 5.62 -3.73
C MET A 435 -22.94 4.27 -4.07
N VAL A 436 -24.03 3.96 -3.37
CA VAL A 436 -24.85 2.77 -3.60
C VAL A 436 -26.07 3.16 -4.40
N VAL A 437 -26.34 2.42 -5.48
CA VAL A 437 -27.57 2.60 -6.26
C VAL A 437 -28.39 1.33 -6.12
N TRP A 438 -29.62 1.50 -5.63
CA TRP A 438 -30.61 0.44 -5.50
C TRP A 438 -31.36 0.26 -6.81
N LEU A 439 -31.48 -0.97 -7.27
CA LEU A 439 -32.11 -1.32 -8.54
C LEU A 439 -33.59 -1.65 -8.30
N PRO A 440 -34.54 -1.01 -9.01
CA PRO A 440 -35.93 -1.41 -8.96
C PRO A 440 -36.10 -2.80 -9.61
N ARG A 441 -37.19 -3.50 -9.26
CA ARG A 441 -37.51 -4.82 -9.81
C ARG A 441 -37.46 -4.87 -11.34
N SER A 442 -37.89 -3.80 -12.01
CA SER A 442 -37.86 -3.69 -13.49
C SER A 442 -36.46 -3.66 -14.10
N ALA A 443 -35.45 -3.24 -13.34
CA ALA A 443 -34.06 -3.19 -13.76
C ALA A 443 -33.29 -4.49 -13.47
N LEU A 444 -33.84 -5.37 -12.64
CA LEU A 444 -33.23 -6.66 -12.32
C LEU A 444 -33.46 -7.67 -13.47
N PRO A 445 -32.44 -8.49 -13.82
CA PRO A 445 -32.63 -9.56 -14.78
C PRO A 445 -33.71 -10.55 -14.34
N ARG A 446 -34.46 -11.10 -15.29
CA ARG A 446 -35.47 -12.14 -15.01
C ARG A 446 -34.90 -13.36 -14.28
N ALA A 447 -33.63 -13.67 -14.51
CA ALA A 447 -32.92 -14.75 -13.83
C ALA A 447 -32.83 -14.51 -12.31
N VAL A 448 -32.72 -13.24 -11.88
CA VAL A 448 -32.73 -12.85 -10.46
C VAL A 448 -34.15 -12.90 -9.92
N THR A 449 -35.10 -12.19 -10.56
CA THR A 449 -36.46 -12.03 -10.02
C THR A 449 -37.29 -13.31 -9.98
N ARG A 450 -36.88 -14.36 -10.68
CA ARG A 450 -37.52 -15.69 -10.70
C ARG A 450 -36.78 -16.72 -9.87
N HIS A 451 -35.63 -16.36 -9.29
CA HIS A 451 -34.84 -17.27 -8.48
C HIS A 451 -35.57 -17.58 -7.16
N PRO A 452 -35.52 -18.82 -6.64
CA PRO A 452 -36.18 -19.16 -5.37
C PRO A 452 -35.73 -18.30 -4.19
N ASP A 453 -34.44 -17.95 -4.15
CA ASP A 453 -33.86 -17.10 -3.09
C ASP A 453 -34.11 -15.58 -3.30
N TYR A 454 -34.91 -15.18 -4.30
CA TYR A 454 -35.27 -13.77 -4.49
C TYR A 454 -36.41 -13.38 -3.54
N ASP A 455 -36.23 -12.24 -2.90
CA ASP A 455 -37.18 -11.68 -1.96
C ASP A 455 -37.50 -10.25 -2.38
N GLU A 456 -38.77 -9.93 -2.50
CA GLU A 456 -39.26 -8.64 -2.97
C GLU A 456 -39.15 -7.54 -1.91
N GLU A 457 -39.13 -7.90 -0.64
CA GLU A 457 -38.87 -6.95 0.45
C GLU A 457 -37.40 -6.52 0.47
N ASN A 458 -36.54 -7.35 -0.13
CA ASN A 458 -35.11 -7.12 -0.11
C ASN A 458 -34.66 -6.11 -1.18
N ARG A 459 -33.72 -5.25 -0.81
CA ARG A 459 -33.10 -4.31 -1.75
C ARG A 459 -31.85 -4.90 -2.37
N TYR A 460 -31.78 -4.83 -3.69
CA TYR A 460 -30.63 -5.24 -4.49
C TYR A 460 -30.04 -4.01 -5.17
N GLY A 461 -28.72 -3.87 -5.14
CA GLY A 461 -28.05 -2.70 -5.67
C GLY A 461 -26.62 -2.99 -6.09
N ALA A 462 -25.90 -1.93 -6.42
CA ALA A 462 -24.48 -2.05 -6.71
C ALA A 462 -23.72 -0.78 -6.35
N ILE A 463 -22.42 -0.97 -6.19
CA ILE A 463 -21.42 0.08 -6.07
C ILE A 463 -20.52 -0.02 -7.30
N LEU A 464 -20.21 1.12 -7.92
CA LEU A 464 -19.25 1.22 -9.01
C LEU A 464 -17.97 1.85 -8.48
N PRO A 465 -16.90 1.08 -8.25
CA PRO A 465 -15.64 1.63 -7.77
C PRO A 465 -15.06 2.62 -8.79
N GLN A 466 -14.57 3.75 -8.30
CA GLN A 466 -13.93 4.79 -9.13
C GLN A 466 -12.48 4.41 -9.43
N VAL A 467 -12.30 3.34 -10.22
CA VAL A 467 -10.99 2.79 -10.55
C VAL A 467 -10.27 3.66 -11.57
N VAL A 468 -9.13 4.22 -11.18
CA VAL A 468 -8.17 4.81 -12.12
C VAL A 468 -7.35 3.67 -12.71
N THR A 469 -7.57 3.35 -13.98
CA THR A 469 -7.05 2.13 -14.62
C THR A 469 -5.52 2.07 -14.66
N ALA A 470 -4.85 3.22 -14.76
CA ALA A 470 -3.40 3.34 -14.56
C ALA A 470 -3.10 4.52 -13.64
N GLY A 471 -3.28 4.34 -12.32
CA GLY A 471 -3.08 5.42 -11.34
C GLY A 471 -1.65 5.59 -10.83
N THR A 472 -0.76 4.63 -11.12
CA THR A 472 0.67 4.67 -10.77
C THR A 472 1.55 4.61 -12.02
N ILE A 473 2.81 5.01 -11.90
CA ILE A 473 3.83 4.84 -12.97
C ILE A 473 4.00 3.38 -13.41
N THR A 474 3.64 2.42 -12.53
CA THR A 474 3.69 0.99 -12.82
C THR A 474 2.48 0.50 -13.61
N ARG A 475 1.55 1.41 -13.96
CA ARG A 475 0.25 1.17 -14.59
C ARG A 475 -0.73 0.37 -13.73
N ARG A 476 -0.49 0.29 -12.42
CA ARG A 476 -1.44 -0.38 -11.51
C ARG A 476 -2.66 0.50 -11.34
N ALA A 477 -3.82 -0.16 -11.27
CA ALA A 477 -5.05 0.51 -10.91
C ALA A 477 -4.99 1.07 -9.49
N VAL A 478 -5.64 2.21 -9.29
CA VAL A 478 -5.76 2.88 -7.99
C VAL A 478 -7.23 3.15 -7.72
N GLU A 479 -7.67 2.74 -6.53
CA GLU A 479 -8.95 3.11 -5.95
C GLU A 479 -8.78 3.06 -4.40
N PRO A 480 -9.21 4.09 -3.65
CA PRO A 480 -8.83 4.21 -2.24
C PRO A 480 -9.50 3.23 -1.26
N THR A 481 -10.69 2.70 -1.57
CA THR A 481 -11.50 1.94 -0.60
C THR A 481 -11.40 0.42 -0.81
N TRP A 482 -11.75 -0.04 -2.00
CA TRP A 482 -11.85 -1.44 -2.41
C TRP A 482 -10.51 -2.05 -2.78
N LEU A 483 -9.64 -1.34 -3.51
CA LEU A 483 -8.30 -1.85 -3.83
C LEU A 483 -7.33 -1.83 -2.63
N THR A 484 -7.74 -1.21 -1.53
CA THR A 484 -7.02 -1.23 -0.24
C THR A 484 -7.76 -2.05 0.83
N ALA A 485 -8.88 -2.68 0.48
CA ALA A 485 -9.71 -3.43 1.41
C ALA A 485 -8.93 -4.61 2.00
N SER A 486 -8.87 -4.67 3.32
CA SER A 486 -8.29 -5.80 4.04
C SER A 486 -9.27 -6.96 4.12
N ASN A 487 -8.75 -8.15 4.43
CA ASN A 487 -9.59 -9.29 4.78
C ASN A 487 -10.16 -9.13 6.20
N ALA A 488 -11.26 -9.83 6.48
CA ALA A 488 -11.88 -9.86 7.81
C ALA A 488 -10.88 -10.31 8.87
N ARG A 489 -10.87 -9.63 10.01
CA ARG A 489 -10.07 -9.98 11.18
C ARG A 489 -10.95 -9.97 12.44
N PRO A 490 -10.86 -11.01 13.29
CA PRO A 490 -11.71 -11.15 14.46
C PRO A 490 -11.51 -10.04 15.49
N ASP A 491 -10.38 -9.35 15.43
CA ASP A 491 -9.96 -8.31 16.34
C ASP A 491 -10.09 -6.90 15.74
N ARG A 492 -10.90 -6.70 14.68
CA ARG A 492 -11.07 -5.39 14.02
C ARG A 492 -12.51 -5.16 13.57
N VAL A 493 -13.11 -4.09 14.11
CA VAL A 493 -14.47 -3.64 13.77
C VAL A 493 -14.55 -3.30 12.28
N GLY A 494 -15.59 -3.78 11.61
CA GLY A 494 -15.89 -3.48 10.21
C GLY A 494 -14.89 -4.04 9.20
N SER A 495 -13.97 -4.91 9.61
CA SER A 495 -12.97 -5.49 8.69
C SER A 495 -13.55 -6.51 7.70
N GLU A 496 -14.80 -6.93 7.90
CA GLU A 496 -15.61 -7.80 7.03
C GLU A 496 -16.15 -7.10 5.77
N LEU A 497 -15.77 -5.84 5.51
CA LEU A 497 -16.20 -5.02 4.37
C LEU A 497 -16.34 -5.78 3.05
N LYS A 498 -15.34 -6.59 2.69
CA LYS A 498 -15.33 -7.37 1.45
C LYS A 498 -16.55 -8.29 1.36
N ALA A 499 -16.95 -8.95 2.44
CA ALA A 499 -18.04 -9.91 2.47
C ALA A 499 -19.43 -9.26 2.27
N MET A 500 -19.52 -7.92 2.35
CA MET A 500 -20.74 -7.18 2.02
C MET A 500 -20.96 -7.04 0.51
N VAL A 501 -19.94 -7.29 -0.30
CA VAL A 501 -20.12 -7.52 -1.73
C VAL A 501 -20.71 -8.92 -1.90
N GLN A 502 -22.00 -8.97 -2.22
CA GLN A 502 -22.79 -10.20 -2.28
C GLN A 502 -23.45 -10.30 -3.65
N ALA A 503 -23.33 -11.46 -4.28
CA ALA A 503 -23.97 -11.71 -5.57
C ALA A 503 -25.50 -11.70 -5.41
N PRO A 504 -26.24 -11.16 -6.39
CA PRO A 504 -27.70 -11.28 -6.42
C PRO A 504 -28.11 -12.76 -6.62
N PRO A 505 -29.34 -13.14 -6.23
CA PRO A 505 -29.88 -14.48 -6.47
C PRO A 505 -29.67 -14.95 -7.92
N GLY A 506 -29.24 -16.20 -8.10
CA GLY A 506 -28.90 -16.77 -9.40
C GLY A 506 -27.52 -16.39 -9.97
N TYR A 507 -26.70 -15.67 -9.20
CA TYR A 507 -25.31 -15.34 -9.54
C TYR A 507 -24.34 -15.73 -8.42
N VAL A 508 -23.08 -15.93 -8.79
CA VAL A 508 -21.95 -16.25 -7.89
C VAL A 508 -20.70 -15.46 -8.28
N LEU A 509 -19.80 -15.28 -7.32
CA LEU A 509 -18.50 -14.64 -7.47
C LEU A 509 -17.39 -15.69 -7.53
N GLY A 510 -16.62 -15.69 -8.63
CA GLY A 510 -15.47 -16.58 -8.83
C GLY A 510 -14.12 -15.90 -8.53
N ARG A 511 -13.10 -16.64 -8.05
CA ARG A 511 -11.66 -16.21 -8.05
C ARG A 511 -10.67 -17.36 -8.08
N LYS A 512 -9.39 -17.06 -8.23
CA LYS A 512 -8.30 -18.02 -7.95
C LYS A 512 -7.95 -18.15 -6.45
N SER A 513 -7.52 -19.34 -6.04
CA SER A 513 -6.90 -19.64 -4.75
C SER A 513 -5.44 -20.09 -4.96
N ARG A 514 -4.53 -19.69 -4.05
CA ARG A 514 -3.11 -20.11 -4.04
C ARG A 514 -2.79 -20.80 -2.72
N GLY A 515 -2.35 -22.06 -2.80
CA GLY A 515 -1.70 -22.78 -1.70
C GLY A 515 -0.18 -22.59 -1.72
N THR A 516 0.40 -22.41 -0.52
CA THR A 516 1.83 -22.48 -0.10
C THR A 516 2.93 -21.83 -0.98
N ASP A 517 3.80 -21.03 -0.36
CA ASP A 517 4.67 -20.06 -1.04
C ASP A 517 6.12 -20.11 -0.52
N LEU A 518 7.08 -19.83 -1.41
CA LEU A 518 8.48 -19.42 -1.18
C LEU A 518 8.71 -18.61 0.12
N HIS A 519 7.77 -17.75 0.51
CA HIS A 519 7.81 -17.01 1.77
C HIS A 519 8.05 -17.88 3.01
N SER A 520 7.48 -19.09 3.07
CA SER A 520 7.71 -20.02 4.18
C SER A 520 9.14 -20.56 4.21
N LYS A 521 9.77 -20.77 3.04
CA LYS A 521 11.17 -21.20 2.96
C LYS A 521 12.10 -20.07 3.40
N THR A 522 11.88 -18.84 2.92
CA THR A 522 12.65 -17.67 3.35
C THR A 522 12.50 -17.40 4.86
N ALA A 523 11.29 -17.57 5.39
CA ALA A 523 11.01 -17.45 6.82
C ALA A 523 11.85 -18.42 7.65
N ALA A 524 11.91 -19.69 7.24
CA ALA A 524 12.70 -20.72 7.90
C ALA A 524 14.21 -20.42 7.85
N THR A 525 14.74 -19.95 6.72
CA THR A 525 16.17 -19.64 6.56
C THR A 525 16.64 -18.50 7.48
N VAL A 526 15.79 -17.48 7.71
CA VAL A 526 16.16 -16.27 8.48
C VAL A 526 15.68 -16.33 9.94
N GLY A 527 14.81 -17.31 10.27
CA GLY A 527 14.20 -17.42 11.59
C GLY A 527 13.20 -16.30 11.88
N ILE A 528 12.42 -15.88 10.88
CA ILE A 528 11.39 -14.83 11.01
C ILE A 528 10.01 -15.39 10.71
N SER A 529 8.95 -14.67 11.10
CA SER A 529 7.58 -15.05 10.75
C SER A 529 7.38 -15.04 9.24
N ARG A 530 6.45 -15.88 8.76
CA ARG A 530 6.07 -15.94 7.34
C ARG A 530 5.64 -14.58 6.78
N GLU A 531 4.90 -13.80 7.56
CA GLU A 531 4.43 -12.48 7.14
C GLU A 531 5.59 -11.47 7.04
N HIS A 532 6.59 -11.54 7.93
CA HIS A 532 7.80 -10.73 7.80
C HIS A 532 8.63 -11.13 6.56
N ALA A 533 8.77 -12.45 6.30
CA ALA A 533 9.45 -12.98 5.13
C ALA A 533 8.76 -12.63 3.80
N LYS A 534 7.45 -12.37 3.85
CA LYS A 534 6.70 -11.82 2.72
C LYS A 534 7.14 -10.40 2.41
N VAL A 535 7.20 -9.51 3.40
CA VAL A 535 7.58 -8.08 3.23
C VAL A 535 9.01 -7.94 2.71
N PHE A 536 10.00 -8.49 3.40
CA PHE A 536 10.70 -9.65 2.83
C PHE A 536 11.11 -9.62 1.35
N ASN A 537 10.72 -10.73 0.75
CA ASN A 537 10.93 -11.07 -0.64
C ASN A 537 10.40 -9.99 -1.58
N TYR A 538 9.26 -9.37 -1.28
CA TYR A 538 8.71 -8.32 -2.14
C TYR A 538 9.63 -7.10 -2.19
N GLY A 539 10.09 -6.60 -1.03
CA GLY A 539 11.03 -5.48 -0.99
C GLY A 539 12.29 -5.75 -1.81
N ARG A 540 12.87 -6.96 -1.64
CA ARG A 540 14.06 -7.42 -2.36
C ARG A 540 13.84 -7.49 -3.89
N ILE A 541 12.74 -8.13 -4.33
CA ILE A 541 12.38 -8.26 -5.75
C ILE A 541 12.14 -6.88 -6.39
N TYR A 542 11.59 -5.93 -5.64
CA TYR A 542 11.38 -4.54 -6.08
C TYR A 542 12.66 -3.69 -6.06
N GLY A 543 13.83 -4.30 -5.91
CA GLY A 543 15.11 -3.60 -6.01
C GLY A 543 15.56 -2.89 -4.74
N ALA A 544 14.94 -3.17 -3.58
CA ALA A 544 15.49 -2.71 -2.32
C ALA A 544 16.87 -3.36 -2.08
N GLY A 545 17.79 -2.57 -1.51
CA GLY A 545 19.14 -3.05 -1.19
C GLY A 545 19.24 -3.64 0.22
N GLN A 546 20.42 -4.16 0.55
CA GLN A 546 20.74 -4.67 1.88
C GLN A 546 20.45 -3.67 3.03
N PRO A 547 20.70 -2.35 2.91
CA PRO A 547 20.38 -1.40 4.00
C PRO A 547 18.88 -1.25 4.29
N PHE A 548 18.01 -1.58 3.33
CA PHE A 548 16.57 -1.64 3.58
C PHE A 548 16.20 -2.87 4.40
N ALA A 549 16.79 -4.01 4.06
CA ALA A 549 16.61 -5.26 4.80
C ALA A 549 17.08 -5.15 6.26
N GLU A 550 18.24 -4.55 6.49
CA GLU A 550 18.78 -4.29 7.83
C GLU A 550 17.80 -3.46 8.67
N ARG A 551 17.35 -2.33 8.14
CA ARG A 551 16.37 -1.47 8.81
C ARG A 551 15.06 -2.20 9.10
N LEU A 552 14.57 -2.98 8.15
CA LEU A 552 13.32 -3.72 8.31
C LEU A 552 13.47 -4.85 9.37
N LEU A 553 14.60 -5.55 9.38
CA LEU A 553 14.91 -6.56 10.40
C LEU A 553 14.97 -5.94 11.80
N MET A 554 15.60 -4.78 11.94
CA MET A 554 15.65 -4.04 13.20
C MET A 554 14.27 -3.49 13.62
N GLN A 555 13.39 -3.17 12.67
CA GLN A 555 12.00 -2.79 12.97
C GLN A 555 11.17 -3.98 13.45
N PHE A 556 11.33 -5.14 12.81
CA PHE A 556 10.63 -6.36 13.21
C PHE A 556 11.14 -6.90 14.53
N ASN A 557 12.45 -6.88 14.74
CA ASN A 557 13.08 -7.31 15.98
C ASN A 557 14.04 -6.23 16.48
N HIS A 558 13.57 -5.46 17.46
CA HIS A 558 14.32 -4.33 18.04
C HIS A 558 15.52 -4.78 18.89
N ARG A 559 15.62 -6.08 19.22
CA ARG A 559 16.74 -6.68 19.96
C ARG A 559 17.94 -6.98 19.07
N LEU A 560 17.74 -7.03 17.74
CA LEU A 560 18.84 -7.21 16.80
C LEU A 560 19.73 -5.96 16.79
N THR A 561 21.02 -6.18 17.00
CA THR A 561 22.02 -5.13 16.78
C THR A 561 22.12 -4.80 15.28
N SER A 562 22.65 -3.61 14.97
CA SER A 562 22.90 -3.24 13.57
C SER A 562 23.86 -4.20 12.88
N GLN A 563 24.78 -4.83 13.62
CA GLN A 563 25.73 -5.81 13.08
C GLN A 563 25.03 -7.13 12.76
N GLU A 564 24.28 -7.70 13.70
CA GLU A 564 23.54 -8.95 13.45
C GLU A 564 22.49 -8.78 12.34
N ALA A 565 21.84 -7.61 12.28
CA ALA A 565 20.92 -7.28 11.20
C ALA A 565 21.64 -7.24 9.84
N ALA A 566 22.86 -6.70 9.79
CA ALA A 566 23.69 -6.69 8.58
C ALA A 566 24.13 -8.09 8.17
N GLU A 567 24.56 -8.92 9.10
CA GLU A 567 24.96 -10.31 8.85
C GLU A 567 23.78 -11.13 8.29
N LYS A 568 22.61 -11.06 8.95
CA LYS A 568 21.38 -11.73 8.47
C LYS A 568 20.93 -11.21 7.11
N ALA A 569 20.98 -9.89 6.91
CA ALA A 569 20.64 -9.28 5.63
C ALA A 569 21.58 -9.81 4.53
N GLN A 570 22.89 -9.75 4.76
CA GLN A 570 23.91 -10.20 3.81
C GLN A 570 23.74 -11.70 3.48
N GLN A 571 23.54 -12.55 4.48
CA GLN A 571 23.35 -13.99 4.28
C GLN A 571 22.17 -14.27 3.35
N MET A 572 21.02 -13.66 3.60
CA MET A 572 19.83 -13.94 2.80
C MET A 572 19.87 -13.30 1.40
N TYR A 573 20.54 -12.15 1.21
CA TYR A 573 20.82 -11.65 -0.15
C TYR A 573 21.80 -12.56 -0.89
N ALA A 574 22.84 -13.07 -0.23
CA ALA A 574 23.80 -13.97 -0.85
C ALA A 574 23.15 -15.29 -1.29
N VAL A 575 22.29 -15.90 -0.46
CA VAL A 575 21.57 -17.14 -0.80
C VAL A 575 20.59 -16.93 -1.96
N THR A 576 19.87 -15.81 -1.97
CA THR A 576 18.80 -15.58 -2.95
C THR A 576 19.29 -14.85 -4.20
N LYS A 577 19.77 -13.61 -4.04
CA LYS A 577 20.25 -12.76 -5.13
C LYS A 577 21.63 -13.17 -5.62
N GLY A 578 22.47 -13.77 -4.77
CA GLY A 578 23.83 -14.15 -5.13
C GLY A 578 24.86 -13.04 -4.85
N LEU A 579 26.08 -13.27 -5.33
CA LEU A 579 27.19 -12.33 -5.25
C LEU A 579 27.35 -11.58 -6.56
N ARG A 580 27.74 -10.29 -6.46
CA ARG A 580 27.95 -9.44 -7.64
C ARG A 580 29.30 -9.74 -8.29
N ARG A 581 29.27 -10.10 -9.57
CA ARG A 581 30.42 -10.35 -10.45
C ARG A 581 30.45 -9.33 -11.58
N TYR A 582 31.62 -9.17 -12.19
CA TYR A 582 31.87 -8.13 -13.19
C TYR A 582 32.53 -8.73 -14.42
N ARG A 583 32.04 -8.37 -15.60
CA ARG A 583 32.74 -8.62 -16.86
C ARG A 583 33.56 -7.39 -17.20
N LEU A 584 34.85 -7.60 -17.46
CA LEU A 584 35.73 -6.52 -17.87
C LEU A 584 35.36 -6.08 -19.29
N SER A 585 35.47 -4.78 -19.55
CA SER A 585 35.35 -4.22 -20.91
C SER A 585 36.61 -4.50 -21.72
N ASP A 586 36.59 -4.20 -23.01
CA ASP A 586 37.79 -4.30 -23.85
C ASP A 586 38.96 -3.46 -23.30
N GLU A 587 38.67 -2.27 -22.75
CA GLU A 587 39.66 -1.43 -22.05
C GLU A 587 40.15 -2.10 -20.76
N GLY A 588 39.24 -2.70 -19.98
CA GLY A 588 39.57 -3.42 -18.75
C GLY A 588 40.42 -4.66 -19.01
N GLU A 589 40.09 -5.43 -20.04
CA GLU A 589 40.84 -6.59 -20.52
C GLU A 589 42.23 -6.18 -21.03
N TRP A 590 42.29 -5.10 -21.80
CA TRP A 590 43.55 -4.52 -22.24
C TRP A 590 44.43 -4.10 -21.05
N LEU A 591 43.84 -3.44 -20.04
CA LEU A 591 44.55 -3.03 -18.82
C LEU A 591 45.10 -4.22 -18.04
N VAL A 592 44.30 -5.28 -17.88
CA VAL A 592 44.73 -6.51 -17.22
C VAL A 592 45.92 -7.13 -17.94
N ARG A 593 45.87 -7.21 -19.27
CA ARG A 593 46.95 -7.77 -20.10
C ARG A 593 48.21 -6.92 -20.07
N GLN A 594 48.08 -5.60 -20.28
CA GLN A 594 49.24 -4.70 -20.35
C GLN A 594 49.92 -4.52 -19.00
N LEU A 595 49.13 -4.38 -17.93
CA LEU A 595 49.65 -4.15 -16.59
C LEU A 595 49.94 -5.45 -15.83
N HIS A 596 49.76 -6.61 -16.47
CA HIS A 596 50.00 -7.95 -15.92
C HIS A 596 49.32 -8.15 -14.56
N ILE A 597 48.06 -7.71 -14.44
CA ILE A 597 47.32 -7.75 -13.18
C ILE A 597 46.80 -9.17 -12.98
N PRO A 598 47.13 -9.87 -11.88
CA PRO A 598 46.56 -11.19 -11.60
C PRO A 598 45.09 -11.04 -11.23
N VAL A 599 44.23 -11.75 -11.95
CA VAL A 599 42.77 -11.74 -11.81
C VAL A 599 42.24 -13.16 -11.87
N GLU A 600 41.45 -13.57 -10.88
CA GLU A 600 40.75 -14.86 -10.91
C GLU A 600 39.45 -14.73 -11.70
N ARG A 601 39.20 -15.68 -12.62
CA ARG A 601 38.02 -15.70 -13.48
C ARG A 601 37.15 -16.91 -13.18
N THR A 602 35.84 -16.70 -13.21
CA THR A 602 34.86 -17.80 -13.20
C THR A 602 34.75 -18.43 -14.60
N GLU A 603 34.04 -19.55 -14.72
CA GLU A 603 33.78 -20.24 -16.00
C GLU A 603 33.15 -19.30 -17.06
N ASP A 604 32.29 -18.37 -16.64
CA ASP A 604 31.67 -17.34 -17.49
C ASP A 604 32.59 -16.13 -17.81
N GLY A 605 33.88 -16.21 -17.45
CA GLY A 605 34.87 -15.16 -17.68
C GLY A 605 34.73 -13.92 -16.79
N CYS A 606 33.95 -14.00 -15.70
CA CYS A 606 33.69 -12.87 -14.82
C CYS A 606 34.69 -12.80 -13.65
N VAL A 607 34.92 -11.59 -13.13
CA VAL A 607 35.86 -11.32 -12.02
C VAL A 607 35.15 -10.87 -10.76
N SER A 608 35.82 -11.01 -9.61
CA SER A 608 35.30 -10.56 -8.31
C SER A 608 35.36 -9.02 -8.17
N LEU A 609 34.65 -8.48 -7.16
CA LEU A 609 34.77 -7.05 -6.83
C LEU A 609 36.18 -6.67 -6.35
N GLN A 610 36.88 -7.58 -5.67
CA GLN A 610 38.23 -7.34 -5.15
C GLN A 610 39.22 -7.19 -6.31
N ASP A 611 39.11 -8.08 -7.28
CA ASP A 611 39.87 -8.07 -8.51
C ASP A 611 39.58 -6.83 -9.36
N LEU A 612 38.30 -6.46 -9.53
CA LEU A 612 37.95 -5.25 -10.26
C LEU A 612 38.55 -4.00 -9.60
N ARG A 613 38.50 -3.90 -8.27
CA ARG A 613 39.11 -2.78 -7.52
C ARG A 613 40.63 -2.75 -7.68
N LYS A 614 41.28 -3.91 -7.77
CA LYS A 614 42.72 -4.03 -8.05
C LYS A 614 43.04 -3.47 -9.45
N VAL A 615 42.26 -3.87 -10.47
CA VAL A 615 42.40 -3.33 -11.84
C VAL A 615 42.21 -1.82 -11.88
N GLN A 616 41.14 -1.30 -11.26
CA GLN A 616 40.86 0.13 -11.21
C GLN A 616 41.94 0.93 -10.47
N ARG A 617 42.47 0.40 -9.37
CA ARG A 617 43.52 1.05 -8.57
C ARG A 617 44.83 1.13 -9.35
N GLU A 618 45.25 0.04 -9.98
CA GLU A 618 46.47 0.01 -10.80
C GLU A 618 46.34 0.91 -12.04
N ALA A 619 45.19 0.89 -12.71
CA ALA A 619 44.89 1.79 -13.82
C ALA A 619 44.95 3.26 -13.39
N SER A 620 44.40 3.60 -12.21
CA SER A 620 44.42 4.98 -11.69
C SER A 620 45.81 5.45 -11.28
N ARG A 621 46.65 4.54 -10.74
CA ARG A 621 48.04 4.87 -10.36
C ARG A 621 48.91 5.18 -11.57
N LYS A 622 48.70 4.47 -12.69
CA LYS A 622 49.53 4.58 -13.89
C LYS A 622 48.96 5.52 -14.94
N SER A 623 47.72 5.99 -14.79
CA SER A 623 47.12 6.97 -15.70
C SER A 623 47.14 8.37 -15.10
N ARG A 624 47.66 9.35 -15.85
CA ARG A 624 47.66 10.78 -15.51
C ARG A 624 46.24 11.37 -15.63
N GLY A 625 45.30 10.90 -14.81
CA GLY A 625 43.92 11.42 -14.75
C GLY A 625 42.98 10.96 -15.86
N LYS A 626 43.37 9.98 -16.70
CA LYS A 626 42.48 9.39 -17.71
C LYS A 626 41.43 8.49 -17.02
N LYS A 627 40.15 8.74 -17.25
CA LYS A 627 39.07 7.85 -16.82
C LYS A 627 39.01 6.65 -17.75
N TRP A 628 39.07 5.44 -17.19
CA TRP A 628 38.95 4.19 -17.92
C TRP A 628 37.58 3.57 -17.67
N ASN A 629 36.94 3.09 -18.73
CA ASN A 629 35.72 2.33 -18.58
C ASN A 629 36.09 0.85 -18.42
N VAL A 630 36.36 0.42 -17.19
CA VAL A 630 36.91 -0.93 -16.89
C VAL A 630 35.85 -2.05 -16.89
N VAL A 631 34.58 -1.70 -16.73
CA VAL A 631 33.49 -2.67 -16.54
C VAL A 631 32.54 -2.62 -17.72
N ALA A 632 32.41 -3.74 -18.45
CA ALA A 632 31.37 -3.89 -19.45
C ALA A 632 30.02 -4.23 -18.82
N GLU A 633 29.99 -5.21 -17.92
CA GLU A 633 28.74 -5.77 -17.41
C GLU A 633 28.82 -6.10 -15.93
N ARG A 634 27.69 -6.01 -15.24
CA ARG A 634 27.54 -6.35 -13.82
C ARG A 634 26.42 -7.37 -13.70
N MET A 635 26.73 -8.52 -13.10
CA MET A 635 25.75 -9.60 -12.95
C MET A 635 25.81 -10.23 -11.57
N TRP A 636 24.73 -10.88 -11.18
CA TRP A 636 24.59 -11.67 -9.98
C TRP A 636 24.83 -13.14 -10.30
N THR A 637 25.56 -13.84 -9.43
CA THR A 637 25.89 -15.27 -9.60
C THR A 637 25.82 -16.00 -8.26
N GLY A 638 25.48 -17.29 -8.27
CA GLY A 638 25.57 -18.18 -7.10
C GLY A 638 24.39 -18.10 -6.11
N GLY A 639 23.38 -17.27 -6.36
CA GLY A 639 22.12 -17.27 -5.64
C GLY A 639 20.98 -17.95 -6.43
N THR A 640 19.99 -18.47 -5.72
CA THR A 640 18.86 -19.24 -6.30
C THR A 640 18.02 -18.46 -7.31
N GLU A 641 18.04 -17.12 -7.27
CA GLU A 641 17.24 -16.23 -8.11
C GLU A 641 18.12 -15.27 -8.94
N SER A 642 19.44 -15.51 -9.00
CA SER A 642 20.40 -14.59 -9.64
C SER A 642 20.00 -14.23 -11.07
N GLU A 643 19.56 -15.23 -11.84
CA GLU A 643 19.15 -15.06 -13.23
C GLU A 643 17.94 -14.12 -13.39
N MET A 644 16.96 -14.25 -12.49
CA MET A 644 15.81 -13.34 -12.44
C MET A 644 16.27 -11.90 -12.21
N PHE A 645 17.16 -11.66 -11.25
CA PHE A 645 17.66 -10.31 -10.98
C PHE A 645 18.49 -9.74 -12.13
N ASN A 646 19.30 -10.57 -12.79
CA ASN A 646 20.06 -10.17 -13.97
C ASN A 646 19.12 -9.72 -15.09
N LYS A 647 18.05 -10.49 -15.35
CA LYS A 647 17.06 -10.13 -16.36
C LYS A 647 16.30 -8.85 -16.00
N LEU A 648 15.90 -8.69 -14.73
CA LEU A 648 15.24 -7.47 -14.26
C LEU A 648 16.14 -6.23 -14.36
N GLU A 649 17.41 -6.33 -13.94
CA GLU A 649 18.38 -5.24 -14.04
C GLU A 649 18.67 -4.92 -15.51
N SER A 650 18.83 -5.93 -16.38
CA SER A 650 19.00 -5.76 -17.83
C SER A 650 17.87 -4.95 -18.48
N ILE A 651 16.62 -5.31 -18.20
CA ILE A 651 15.45 -4.57 -18.70
C ILE A 651 15.43 -3.15 -18.11
N ALA A 652 15.71 -3.03 -16.81
CA ALA A 652 15.69 -1.75 -16.13
C ALA A 652 16.77 -0.81 -16.65
N THR A 653 17.93 -1.30 -17.11
CA THR A 653 19.04 -0.49 -17.64
C THR A 653 19.00 -0.25 -19.14
N ALA A 654 18.18 -0.98 -19.89
CA ALA A 654 18.05 -0.81 -21.34
C ALA A 654 17.71 0.64 -21.72
N ASP A 655 18.19 1.11 -22.87
CA ASP A 655 17.97 2.49 -23.34
C ASP A 655 16.48 2.84 -23.44
N GLU A 656 15.67 1.85 -23.85
CA GLU A 656 14.21 1.92 -23.82
C GLU A 656 13.64 0.78 -22.96
N PRO A 657 13.51 0.97 -21.63
CA PRO A 657 12.97 -0.07 -20.75
C PRO A 657 11.54 -0.44 -21.14
N ARG A 658 11.33 -1.71 -21.47
CA ARG A 658 10.04 -2.26 -21.91
C ARG A 658 9.68 -3.50 -21.09
N THR A 659 8.40 -3.70 -20.82
CA THR A 659 7.93 -4.96 -20.23
C THR A 659 8.17 -6.11 -21.22
N PRO A 660 8.55 -7.31 -20.72
CA PRO A 660 9.00 -8.39 -21.59
C PRO A 660 7.88 -9.03 -22.42
N VAL A 661 6.61 -8.87 -22.03
CA VAL A 661 5.48 -9.57 -22.67
C VAL A 661 4.68 -8.65 -23.59
N LEU A 662 4.16 -7.54 -23.07
CA LEU A 662 3.36 -6.59 -23.86
C LEU A 662 4.17 -5.40 -24.39
N GLY A 663 5.48 -5.33 -24.11
CA GLY A 663 6.37 -4.31 -24.67
C GLY A 663 6.07 -2.88 -24.19
N CYS A 664 5.38 -2.71 -23.07
CA CYS A 664 5.01 -1.40 -22.55
C CYS A 664 6.25 -0.66 -22.03
N ARG A 665 6.46 0.58 -22.45
CA ARG A 665 7.58 1.42 -22.04
C ARG A 665 7.37 2.06 -20.68
N ILE A 666 8.47 2.35 -19.99
CA ILE A 666 8.45 3.15 -18.76
C ILE A 666 8.05 4.61 -19.05
N SER A 667 7.53 5.30 -18.03
CA SER A 667 7.25 6.74 -18.09
C SER A 667 8.50 7.51 -18.51
N ARG A 668 8.33 8.55 -19.34
CA ARG A 668 9.41 9.43 -19.83
C ARG A 668 10.34 9.92 -18.71
N ALA A 669 9.77 10.24 -17.55
CA ALA A 669 10.51 10.75 -16.39
C ALA A 669 11.48 9.75 -15.75
N LEU A 670 11.43 8.46 -16.12
CA LEU A 670 12.30 7.39 -15.59
C LEU A 670 13.12 6.70 -16.68
N GLU A 671 13.10 7.20 -17.91
CA GLU A 671 13.96 6.70 -18.98
C GLU A 671 15.44 7.03 -18.70
N PRO A 672 16.38 6.15 -19.06
CA PRO A 672 17.81 6.39 -18.82
C PRO A 672 18.34 7.62 -19.54
N SER A 673 17.77 7.99 -20.69
CA SER A 673 18.14 9.20 -21.43
C SER A 673 17.89 10.49 -20.62
N VAL A 674 16.90 10.47 -19.72
CA VAL A 674 16.48 11.64 -18.93
C VAL A 674 16.96 11.52 -17.48
N ALA A 675 16.68 10.39 -16.83
CA ALA A 675 17.02 10.14 -15.44
C ALA A 675 18.45 9.62 -15.25
N GLN A 676 19.18 9.34 -16.34
CA GLN A 676 20.54 8.80 -16.32
C GLN A 676 20.63 7.53 -15.45
N GLY A 677 21.63 7.45 -14.56
CA GLY A 677 21.79 6.34 -13.61
C GLY A 677 20.95 6.47 -12.33
N GLU A 678 20.06 7.45 -12.24
CA GLU A 678 19.24 7.70 -11.05
C GLU A 678 18.00 6.79 -11.01
N PHE A 679 17.37 6.70 -9.83
CA PHE A 679 16.12 5.97 -9.62
C PHE A 679 16.12 4.48 -10.04
N MET A 680 17.27 3.81 -10.08
CA MET A 680 17.37 2.39 -10.44
C MET A 680 16.44 1.47 -9.64
N THR A 681 16.25 1.74 -8.35
CA THR A 681 15.29 1.00 -7.52
C THR A 681 13.85 1.17 -8.01
N SER A 682 13.48 2.36 -8.46
CA SER A 682 12.15 2.64 -9.02
C SER A 682 11.97 1.96 -10.38
N ARG A 683 13.03 1.91 -11.21
CA ARG A 683 13.02 1.23 -12.51
C ARG A 683 12.89 -0.29 -12.36
N VAL A 684 13.66 -0.93 -11.48
CA VAL A 684 13.54 -2.37 -11.19
C VAL A 684 12.16 -2.71 -10.62
N ASN A 685 11.67 -1.92 -9.66
CA ASN A 685 10.32 -2.06 -9.14
C ASN A 685 9.25 -1.95 -10.24
N TRP A 686 9.45 -1.00 -11.16
CA TRP A 686 8.56 -0.81 -12.30
C TRP A 686 8.53 -2.04 -13.22
N VAL A 687 9.68 -2.65 -13.54
CA VAL A 687 9.71 -3.85 -14.40
C VAL A 687 8.82 -4.95 -13.82
N VAL A 688 8.96 -5.25 -12.52
CA VAL A 688 8.17 -6.32 -11.88
C VAL A 688 6.69 -5.96 -11.83
N GLN A 689 6.35 -4.77 -11.32
CA GLN A 689 4.95 -4.40 -11.14
C GLN A 689 4.22 -4.20 -12.45
N SER A 690 4.87 -3.58 -13.45
CA SER A 690 4.27 -3.35 -14.75
C SER A 690 4.13 -4.66 -15.55
N SER A 691 5.04 -5.61 -15.38
CA SER A 691 4.85 -6.97 -15.90
C SER A 691 3.68 -7.71 -15.22
N ALA A 692 3.43 -7.46 -13.94
CA ALA A 692 2.25 -8.01 -13.27
C ALA A 692 0.93 -7.39 -13.79
N VAL A 693 0.96 -6.12 -14.22
CA VAL A 693 -0.17 -5.48 -14.91
C VAL A 693 -0.39 -6.11 -16.29
N ASP A 694 0.68 -6.40 -17.04
CA ASP A 694 0.58 -7.14 -18.30
C ASP A 694 -0.10 -8.50 -18.12
N TYR A 695 0.26 -9.21 -17.05
CA TYR A 695 -0.37 -10.47 -16.67
C TYR A 695 -1.87 -10.28 -16.42
N LEU A 696 -2.26 -9.26 -15.64
CA LEU A 696 -3.65 -8.96 -15.37
C LEU A 696 -4.41 -8.64 -16.67
N HIS A 697 -3.86 -7.80 -17.56
CA HIS A 697 -4.51 -7.44 -18.81
C HIS A 697 -4.73 -8.67 -19.71
N LEU A 698 -3.75 -9.56 -19.83
CA LEU A 698 -3.92 -10.83 -20.56
C LEU A 698 -5.04 -11.68 -19.94
N MET A 699 -5.10 -11.76 -18.61
CA MET A 699 -6.17 -12.49 -17.93
C MET A 699 -7.55 -11.89 -18.21
N LEU A 700 -7.69 -10.56 -18.10
CA LEU A 700 -8.98 -9.87 -18.32
C LEU A 700 -9.44 -10.03 -19.77
N VAL A 701 -8.53 -9.85 -20.73
CA VAL A 701 -8.86 -9.96 -22.16
C VAL A 701 -9.21 -11.39 -22.53
N ALA A 702 -8.43 -12.38 -22.09
CA ALA A 702 -8.73 -13.78 -22.40
C ALA A 702 -10.03 -14.26 -21.74
N MET A 703 -10.29 -13.89 -20.48
CA MET A 703 -11.57 -14.22 -19.83
C MET A 703 -12.74 -13.59 -20.54
N LYS A 704 -12.64 -12.31 -20.91
CA LYS A 704 -13.68 -11.63 -21.69
C LYS A 704 -13.94 -12.34 -23.02
N TRP A 705 -12.87 -12.65 -23.76
CA TRP A 705 -12.98 -13.36 -25.02
C TRP A 705 -13.64 -14.73 -24.85
N LEU A 706 -13.24 -15.53 -23.86
CA LEU A 706 -13.86 -16.82 -23.57
C LEU A 706 -15.33 -16.68 -23.14
N PHE A 707 -15.68 -15.61 -22.44
CA PHE A 707 -17.08 -15.37 -22.05
C PHE A 707 -17.96 -15.05 -23.26
N GLU A 708 -17.44 -14.25 -24.19
CA GLU A 708 -18.12 -13.91 -25.44
C GLU A 708 -18.23 -15.12 -26.38
N GLU A 709 -17.11 -15.81 -26.63
CA GLU A 709 -17.02 -16.95 -27.56
C GLU A 709 -17.94 -18.11 -27.15
N PHE A 710 -17.92 -18.47 -25.86
CA PHE A 710 -18.70 -19.60 -25.36
C PHE A 710 -20.05 -19.19 -24.78
N ALA A 711 -20.44 -17.91 -24.87
CA ALA A 711 -21.66 -17.38 -24.27
C ALA A 711 -21.80 -17.78 -22.78
N ILE A 712 -20.76 -17.50 -22.00
CA ILE A 712 -20.78 -17.62 -20.53
C ILE A 712 -21.33 -16.29 -19.98
N ASP A 713 -22.44 -16.37 -19.25
CA ASP A 713 -23.08 -15.19 -18.67
C ASP A 713 -22.31 -14.73 -17.42
N GLY A 714 -21.38 -13.78 -17.62
CA GLY A 714 -20.62 -13.20 -16.54
C GLY A 714 -20.01 -11.84 -16.88
N ARG A 715 -19.56 -11.14 -15.83
CA ARG A 715 -19.00 -9.79 -15.90
C ARG A 715 -17.81 -9.66 -14.97
N PHE A 716 -16.82 -8.86 -15.36
CA PHE A 716 -15.73 -8.47 -14.46
C PHE A 716 -16.27 -7.69 -13.25
N CYS A 717 -15.90 -8.15 -12.04
CA CYS A 717 -16.32 -7.55 -10.78
C CYS A 717 -15.25 -6.57 -10.28
N ILE A 718 -14.07 -7.07 -9.90
CA ILE A 718 -12.95 -6.24 -9.44
C ILE A 718 -11.65 -7.06 -9.45
N SER A 719 -10.50 -6.38 -9.50
CA SER A 719 -9.20 -6.99 -9.21
C SER A 719 -8.54 -6.32 -8.01
N ILE A 720 -8.40 -7.05 -6.90
CA ILE A 720 -7.82 -6.54 -5.64
C ILE A 720 -6.51 -7.27 -5.36
N HIS A 721 -5.39 -6.54 -5.31
CA HIS A 721 -4.05 -7.11 -5.15
C HIS A 721 -3.72 -8.15 -6.24
N ASP A 722 -3.70 -9.43 -5.90
CA ASP A 722 -3.53 -10.55 -6.81
C ASP A 722 -4.85 -11.29 -7.09
N GLU A 723 -5.97 -10.90 -6.48
CA GLU A 723 -7.29 -11.46 -6.71
C GLU A 723 -7.94 -10.85 -7.96
N VAL A 724 -8.57 -11.68 -8.79
CA VAL A 724 -9.41 -11.26 -9.93
C VAL A 724 -10.77 -11.90 -9.74
N ARG A 725 -11.83 -11.08 -9.74
CA ARG A 725 -13.20 -11.48 -9.44
C ARG A 725 -14.11 -11.30 -10.64
N TYR A 726 -14.96 -12.29 -10.87
CA TYR A 726 -16.01 -12.25 -11.88
C TYR A 726 -17.35 -12.57 -11.21
N LEU A 727 -18.37 -11.82 -11.58
CA LEU A 727 -19.76 -12.14 -11.26
C LEU A 727 -20.30 -13.00 -12.41
N VAL A 728 -20.77 -14.20 -12.12
CA VAL A 728 -21.17 -15.19 -13.13
C VAL A 728 -22.52 -15.76 -12.75
N ARG A 729 -23.38 -16.04 -13.73
CA ARG A 729 -24.63 -16.75 -13.52
C ARG A 729 -24.36 -18.15 -12.95
N GLU A 730 -25.20 -18.57 -12.00
CA GLU A 730 -25.01 -19.82 -11.27
C GLU A 730 -24.97 -21.06 -12.19
N GLU A 731 -25.70 -21.05 -13.30
CA GLU A 731 -25.69 -22.09 -14.34
C GLU A 731 -24.32 -22.25 -15.02
N ASP A 732 -23.56 -21.16 -15.15
CA ASP A 732 -22.29 -21.13 -15.88
C ASP A 732 -21.06 -21.12 -14.96
N ARG A 733 -21.25 -21.21 -13.64
CA ARG A 733 -20.17 -21.08 -12.65
C ARG A 733 -19.00 -22.04 -12.88
N TYR A 734 -19.27 -23.30 -13.23
CA TYR A 734 -18.24 -24.31 -13.48
C TYR A 734 -17.55 -24.08 -14.83
N ARG A 735 -18.28 -23.60 -15.84
CA ARG A 735 -17.72 -23.23 -17.16
C ARG A 735 -16.78 -22.03 -17.00
N ALA A 736 -17.19 -21.01 -16.23
CA ALA A 736 -16.35 -19.87 -15.93
C ALA A 736 -15.11 -20.25 -15.10
N ALA A 737 -15.22 -21.22 -14.19
CA ALA A 737 -14.08 -21.74 -13.45
C ALA A 737 -13.06 -22.41 -14.38
N LEU A 738 -13.52 -23.22 -15.34
CA LEU A 738 -12.66 -23.81 -16.38
C LEU A 738 -12.03 -22.72 -17.27
N ALA A 739 -12.81 -21.73 -17.70
CA ALA A 739 -12.32 -20.60 -18.50
C ALA A 739 -11.21 -19.82 -17.76
N LEU A 740 -11.33 -19.67 -16.44
CA LEU A 740 -10.32 -19.00 -15.62
C LEU A 740 -9.02 -19.82 -15.50
N GLN A 741 -9.13 -21.15 -15.40
CA GLN A 741 -7.97 -22.04 -15.44
C GLN A 741 -7.26 -21.98 -16.80
N ILE A 742 -8.01 -22.05 -17.90
CA ILE A 742 -7.49 -21.94 -19.27
C ILE A 742 -6.83 -20.57 -19.48
N THR A 743 -7.48 -19.50 -19.03
CA THR A 743 -6.92 -18.14 -19.10
C THR A 743 -5.55 -18.06 -18.43
N ASN A 744 -5.39 -18.66 -17.25
CA ASN A 744 -4.11 -18.67 -16.55
C ASN A 744 -3.05 -19.45 -17.30
N LEU A 745 -3.41 -20.62 -17.85
CA LEU A 745 -2.54 -21.41 -18.70
C LEU A 745 -2.06 -20.58 -19.91
N LEU A 746 -2.98 -20.00 -20.68
CA LEU A 746 -2.67 -19.16 -21.84
C LEU A 746 -1.76 -17.98 -21.47
N THR A 747 -2.09 -17.29 -20.37
CA THR A 747 -1.28 -16.17 -19.87
C THR A 747 0.14 -16.62 -19.53
N ARG A 748 0.29 -17.74 -18.80
CA ARG A 748 1.62 -18.25 -18.40
C ARG A 748 2.41 -18.80 -19.57
N CYS A 749 1.76 -19.46 -20.53
CA CYS A 749 2.38 -19.88 -21.79
C CYS A 749 2.90 -18.68 -22.57
N MET A 750 2.11 -17.60 -22.69
CA MET A 750 2.55 -16.37 -23.35
C MET A 750 3.76 -15.74 -22.65
N PHE A 751 3.77 -15.69 -21.32
CA PHE A 751 4.91 -15.22 -20.54
C PHE A 751 6.15 -16.09 -20.76
N ALA A 752 6.01 -17.42 -20.66
CA ALA A 752 7.10 -18.37 -20.86
C ALA A 752 7.69 -18.21 -22.26
N TYR A 753 6.85 -18.25 -23.29
CA TYR A 753 7.24 -18.09 -24.69
C TYR A 753 7.98 -16.77 -24.94
N LYS A 754 7.45 -15.64 -24.47
CA LYS A 754 8.09 -14.32 -24.62
C LYS A 754 9.42 -14.19 -23.87
N LEU A 755 9.59 -14.94 -22.79
CA LEU A 755 10.83 -15.00 -22.03
C LEU A 755 11.83 -16.03 -22.60
N GLY A 756 11.49 -16.74 -23.67
CA GLY A 756 12.34 -17.75 -24.30
C GLY A 756 12.30 -19.12 -23.61
N LEU A 757 11.27 -19.37 -22.78
CA LEU A 757 11.03 -20.66 -22.13
C LEU A 757 10.04 -21.45 -22.98
N ASN A 758 10.48 -22.59 -23.52
CA ASN A 758 9.65 -23.45 -24.38
C ASN A 758 8.74 -24.39 -23.57
N ASP A 759 9.04 -24.60 -22.28
CA ASP A 759 8.30 -25.49 -21.40
C ASP A 759 7.68 -24.71 -20.23
N LEU A 760 6.45 -25.09 -19.85
CA LEU A 760 5.76 -24.55 -18.68
C LEU A 760 5.49 -25.68 -17.67
N PRO A 761 6.01 -25.59 -16.43
CA PRO A 761 5.73 -26.60 -15.40
C PRO A 761 4.24 -26.68 -15.08
N GLN A 762 3.71 -27.90 -14.93
CA GLN A 762 2.29 -28.15 -14.62
C GLN A 762 1.84 -27.48 -13.32
N SER A 763 2.69 -27.45 -12.29
CA SER A 763 2.42 -26.80 -11.00
C SER A 763 2.19 -25.28 -11.12
N VAL A 764 2.63 -24.72 -12.24
CA VAL A 764 2.53 -23.31 -12.59
C VAL A 764 1.40 -23.13 -13.63
N ALA A 765 1.13 -24.11 -14.50
CA ALA A 765 0.08 -24.04 -15.50
C ALA A 765 -1.32 -23.71 -14.93
N PHE A 766 -1.72 -24.37 -13.84
CA PHE A 766 -3.05 -24.24 -13.25
C PHE A 766 -3.02 -23.55 -11.88
N PHE A 767 -4.13 -22.92 -11.51
CA PHE A 767 -4.33 -22.47 -10.14
C PHE A 767 -4.50 -23.66 -9.21
N SER A 768 -4.14 -23.47 -7.92
CA SER A 768 -4.38 -24.47 -6.89
C SER A 768 -5.86 -24.82 -6.79
N ALA A 769 -6.72 -23.80 -6.80
CA ALA A 769 -8.16 -23.94 -6.91
C ALA A 769 -8.79 -22.67 -7.49
N VAL A 770 -10.03 -22.79 -7.96
CA VAL A 770 -10.93 -21.67 -8.26
C VAL A 770 -12.06 -21.68 -7.23
N ASP A 771 -12.16 -20.60 -6.48
CA ASP A 771 -13.18 -20.36 -5.47
C ASP A 771 -14.45 -19.83 -6.15
N ILE A 772 -15.61 -20.37 -5.76
CA ILE A 772 -16.95 -19.95 -6.18
C ILE A 772 -17.77 -19.68 -4.93
N ASP A 773 -18.34 -18.48 -4.82
CA ASP A 773 -18.97 -18.02 -3.59
C ASP A 773 -20.11 -17.02 -3.83
N ARG A 774 -21.02 -16.87 -2.88
CA ARG A 774 -22.06 -15.83 -2.91
C ARG A 774 -21.56 -14.49 -2.37
N CYS A 775 -20.43 -14.46 -1.65
CA CYS A 775 -19.82 -13.23 -1.14
C CYS A 775 -18.31 -13.13 -1.42
N LEU A 776 -17.76 -11.91 -1.36
CA LEU A 776 -16.33 -11.69 -1.54
C LEU A 776 -15.60 -11.88 -0.19
N ARG A 777 -15.01 -13.04 0.05
CA ARG A 777 -14.15 -13.34 1.22
C ARG A 777 -12.81 -13.94 0.83
N LYS A 778 -11.85 -14.00 1.77
CA LYS A 778 -10.45 -14.44 1.51
C LYS A 778 -10.32 -15.94 1.21
N GLU A 779 -11.17 -16.76 1.80
CA GLU A 779 -11.25 -18.21 1.60
C GLU A 779 -12.74 -18.56 1.72
N VAL A 780 -13.23 -19.51 0.92
CA VAL A 780 -14.68 -19.82 0.86
C VAL A 780 -15.25 -20.38 2.17
N THR A 781 -14.38 -20.93 3.02
CA THR A 781 -14.71 -21.44 4.36
C THR A 781 -14.65 -20.37 5.44
N MET A 782 -14.17 -19.15 5.12
CA MET A 782 -13.99 -18.08 6.10
C MET A 782 -15.32 -17.41 6.41
N ASP A 783 -15.86 -17.66 7.60
CA ASP A 783 -17.15 -17.11 8.05
C ASP A 783 -17.11 -15.58 8.37
N CYS A 784 -15.94 -14.95 8.26
CA CYS A 784 -15.75 -13.50 8.44
C CYS A 784 -16.32 -12.94 9.76
N LYS A 785 -16.07 -13.65 10.87
CA LYS A 785 -16.39 -13.18 12.22
C LYS A 785 -15.51 -12.00 12.60
N THR A 786 -16.14 -10.94 13.08
CA THR A 786 -15.50 -9.70 13.54
C THR A 786 -16.27 -9.15 14.74
N PRO A 787 -15.79 -8.11 15.44
CA PRO A 787 -16.52 -7.54 16.58
C PRO A 787 -17.89 -6.98 16.19
N SER A 788 -18.03 -6.43 14.98
CA SER A 788 -19.32 -5.95 14.43
C SER A 788 -20.17 -7.08 13.86
N ASN A 789 -19.56 -8.22 13.51
CA ASN A 789 -20.24 -9.42 13.06
C ASN A 789 -19.84 -10.67 13.89
N PRO A 790 -20.22 -10.76 15.17
CA PRO A 790 -19.77 -11.82 16.07
C PRO A 790 -20.27 -13.21 15.68
N THR A 791 -21.43 -13.29 15.02
CA THR A 791 -22.07 -14.55 14.62
C THR A 791 -21.69 -15.02 13.22
N GLY A 792 -20.94 -14.21 12.45
CA GLY A 792 -20.43 -14.58 11.14
C GLY A 792 -21.44 -14.47 10.00
N MET A 793 -20.97 -14.68 8.77
CA MET A 793 -21.76 -14.56 7.54
C MET A 793 -22.87 -15.60 7.45
N GLU A 794 -22.61 -16.82 7.88
CA GLU A 794 -23.57 -17.92 7.76
C GLU A 794 -24.79 -17.70 8.65
N ARG A 795 -24.58 -17.41 9.94
CA ARG A 795 -25.68 -17.25 10.89
C ARG A 795 -26.33 -15.87 10.83
N ARG A 796 -25.57 -14.79 10.64
CA ARG A 796 -26.11 -13.42 10.71
C ARG A 796 -26.75 -12.97 9.41
N TYR A 797 -26.14 -13.35 8.29
CA TYR A 797 -26.50 -12.88 6.95
C TYR A 797 -27.08 -13.99 6.06
N GLY A 798 -27.13 -15.24 6.53
CA GLY A 798 -27.66 -16.36 5.76
C GLY A 798 -26.79 -16.74 4.55
N VAL A 799 -25.50 -16.38 4.57
CA VAL A 799 -24.58 -16.66 3.45
C VAL A 799 -23.75 -17.90 3.76
N PRO A 800 -24.04 -19.07 3.14
CA PRO A 800 -23.33 -20.31 3.41
C PRO A 800 -21.88 -20.27 2.89
N GLN A 801 -21.09 -21.28 3.25
CA GLN A 801 -19.74 -21.47 2.72
C GLN A 801 -19.76 -21.75 1.21
N GLY A 802 -18.79 -21.20 0.49
CA GLY A 802 -18.62 -21.45 -0.95
C GLY A 802 -17.85 -22.75 -1.23
N GLU A 803 -17.60 -23.02 -2.50
CA GLU A 803 -16.83 -24.17 -2.98
C GLU A 803 -15.49 -23.72 -3.58
N ALA A 804 -14.43 -24.51 -3.40
CA ALA A 804 -13.13 -24.28 -4.02
C ALA A 804 -12.74 -25.52 -4.81
N LEU A 805 -12.60 -25.37 -6.13
CA LEU A 805 -12.44 -26.49 -7.06
C LEU A 805 -11.06 -26.48 -7.68
N ASP A 806 -10.35 -27.61 -7.60
CA ASP A 806 -9.13 -27.79 -8.37
C ASP A 806 -9.41 -28.05 -9.85
N ILE A 807 -8.36 -28.13 -10.67
CA ILE A 807 -8.50 -28.36 -12.11
C ILE A 807 -9.18 -29.70 -12.42
N TYR A 808 -8.95 -30.75 -11.63
CA TYR A 808 -9.47 -32.09 -11.90
C TYR A 808 -10.98 -32.15 -11.62
N GLN A 809 -11.42 -31.56 -10.51
CA GLN A 809 -12.82 -31.42 -10.15
C GLN A 809 -13.58 -30.57 -11.19
N VAL A 810 -12.98 -29.44 -11.62
CA VAL A 810 -13.58 -28.60 -12.67
C VAL A 810 -13.75 -29.39 -13.98
N LEU A 811 -12.75 -30.16 -14.40
CA LEU A 811 -12.83 -30.99 -15.60
C LEU A 811 -13.93 -32.06 -15.49
N GLU A 812 -14.10 -32.67 -14.32
CA GLU A 812 -15.14 -33.69 -14.10
C GLU A 812 -16.55 -33.12 -14.22
N LEU A 813 -16.79 -31.92 -13.66
CA LEU A 813 -18.08 -31.23 -13.67
C LEU A 813 -18.42 -30.71 -15.09
N THR A 814 -17.44 -30.14 -15.77
CA THR A 814 -17.60 -29.58 -17.12
C THR A 814 -17.50 -30.62 -18.24
N LYS A 815 -16.98 -31.82 -17.95
CA LYS A 815 -16.55 -32.82 -18.94
C LYS A 815 -15.54 -32.26 -19.94
N GLY A 816 -14.70 -31.31 -19.49
CA GLY A 816 -13.65 -30.69 -20.29
C GLY A 816 -14.14 -29.74 -21.39
N SER A 817 -15.42 -29.37 -21.41
CA SER A 817 -15.98 -28.45 -22.42
C SER A 817 -16.45 -27.15 -21.79
N LEU A 818 -16.21 -26.04 -22.50
CA LEU A 818 -16.80 -24.74 -22.21
C LEU A 818 -18.17 -24.58 -22.88
N GLU A 819 -18.60 -25.48 -23.76
CA GLU A 819 -19.88 -25.38 -24.45
C GLU A 819 -21.08 -25.55 -23.50
N ARG A 820 -22.19 -24.92 -23.85
CA ARG A 820 -23.44 -25.08 -23.11
C ARG A 820 -24.11 -26.38 -23.53
N ARG A 821 -24.28 -27.32 -22.60
CA ARG A 821 -24.94 -28.61 -22.87
C ARG A 821 -26.32 -28.39 -23.53
N GLY A 822 -26.57 -29.07 -24.66
CA GLY A 822 -27.86 -29.05 -25.36
C GLY A 822 -28.02 -27.99 -26.45
N ARG A 823 -26.98 -27.22 -26.78
CA ARG A 823 -26.89 -26.49 -28.05
C ARG A 823 -25.73 -27.08 -28.87
N PRO A 824 -25.90 -27.35 -30.18
CA PRO A 824 -24.73 -27.59 -31.02
C PRO A 824 -23.84 -26.34 -30.94
N GLY A 825 -22.55 -26.54 -30.75
CA GLY A 825 -21.56 -25.47 -30.85
C GLY A 825 -21.60 -24.80 -32.24
N PRO A 826 -20.99 -23.62 -32.40
CA PRO A 826 -20.79 -23.02 -33.71
C PRO A 826 -19.98 -23.92 -34.66
#